data_AF-A0A3N0YEG7-F1
#
_entry.id   AF-A0A3N0YEG7-F1
#
_cell.length_a   1.000
_cell.length_b   1.000
_cell.length_c   1.000
_cell.angle_alpha   90.00
_cell.angle_beta   90.00
_cell.angle_gamma   90.00
#
_symmetry.space_group_name_H-M   'P 1'
#
loop_
_entity.id
_entity.type
_entity.pdbx_description
1 polymer ?
#
loop_
_entity_poly.entity_id
_entity_poly.type
_entity_poly.pdbx_seq_one_letter_code
_entity_poly.pdbx_strand_id
1 'polypeptide(L)'
;MLLLLTVFSEIPRHHYTIPTHYSSNLTEFTDQQKEFQELARKFAREEIVPAAASYDRSGEYPFPLIKRAWELGLMNGHIPEDCGGMGLGIFDACLITEELAFGCTGVQTAIEANSLGQMPVIIAGNDAQKKKYLGRMTEEPLMCAYCVTEPGAGSDVAALKTRAVKKGDDYVVNGQKMWITNGGKANWYFLLARTDPDPKCPASKAFTGFVVEADTPGVQPGRKELNMGQRCSDTRGITFEDVRIPKENVLIGEGAGFKIAMGAFDKTRPPVAAGATGLAQRALEEATKYALERKTFGKFIAEHQAVSFLLAEMAMKVELARMAYQRAAWEVDEGRRNTYYASIAKAFAGDIANQCATDAVQIFGGNGFNSEYPVEKLMRDAKIYQGTQVKDVIIKPDAPNTLLLDKHADYIAAYGSKKDDYEYTLSEYLRMSGIYWGLTVMDLMGQLSRMNREEIIDFIKSCQHDCGGISASIGHDPHLLYTLSAVQILSLYDSINVIDVDKVVDYVRGLQQEDGSFAGDKWGEIDTRFSFCAVATLALLGKLDAINMDKAVEFVLSCMNFDGGFGCRPGSESHAGQIYCCTGFLSVTGQLHQVNADLLGWWLCERQLPSGGLNGRPEKLPDVCYSWWVLASLKIIGRIHWIDKAKLRNFILACQDEETGGFADRPGDMVDPFHTLFGVAGLSLLGDEQIKPVNPVFCMPEDVLHRIGLQPDLLS
;
A
#
# COMPACT_ATOMS: atom_id res chain seq x y z
N MET A 1 -5.87 -10.63 36.03
CA MET A 1 -4.81 -11.45 35.40
C MET A 1 -4.62 -12.83 36.08
N LEU A 2 -5.69 -13.43 36.62
CA LEU A 2 -5.74 -14.85 37.04
C LEU A 2 -7.18 -15.41 36.92
N LEU A 3 -7.97 -14.84 36.00
CA LEU A 3 -9.40 -15.15 35.85
C LEU A 3 -9.91 -14.80 34.42
N LEU A 4 -9.19 -15.27 33.40
CA LEU A 4 -9.66 -15.31 32.01
C LEU A 4 -9.62 -16.75 31.45
N LEU A 5 -9.74 -17.71 32.37
CA LEU A 5 -10.01 -19.15 32.15
C LEU A 5 -11.48 -19.50 32.48
N THR A 6 -12.38 -18.51 32.58
CA THR A 6 -13.74 -18.71 33.11
C THR A 6 -14.84 -17.99 32.32
N VAL A 7 -14.75 -17.97 30.99
CA VAL A 7 -15.89 -17.59 30.13
C VAL A 7 -16.03 -18.60 28.98
N PHE A 8 -16.21 -19.87 29.35
CA PHE A 8 -16.68 -20.94 28.45
C PHE A 8 -17.76 -21.82 29.10
N SER A 9 -18.41 -21.34 30.15
CA SER A 9 -19.57 -21.99 30.76
C SER A 9 -20.76 -21.04 30.71
N GLU A 10 -21.83 -21.49 30.05
CA GLU A 10 -23.17 -20.86 29.93
C GLU A 10 -23.45 -20.06 28.65
N ILE A 11 -23.62 -20.77 27.53
CA ILE A 11 -24.55 -20.38 26.46
C ILE A 11 -25.49 -21.58 26.19
N PRO A 12 -26.82 -21.40 26.15
CA PRO A 12 -27.77 -22.49 25.97
C PRO A 12 -27.68 -23.14 24.59
N ARG A 13 -27.81 -24.46 24.56
CA ARG A 13 -27.77 -25.31 23.36
C ARG A 13 -28.94 -24.99 22.41
N HIS A 14 -28.65 -24.52 21.21
CA HIS A 14 -29.51 -24.71 20.04
C HIS A 14 -28.76 -25.54 19.00
N HIS A 15 -29.42 -26.61 18.56
CA HIS A 15 -28.86 -27.65 17.71
C HIS A 15 -28.50 -27.13 16.32
N TYR A 16 -27.21 -26.99 16.07
CA TYR A 16 -26.64 -27.21 14.74
C TYR A 16 -25.72 -28.42 14.84
N THR A 17 -26.07 -29.47 14.11
CA THR A 17 -25.32 -30.71 14.00
C THR A 17 -24.02 -30.43 13.24
N ILE A 18 -22.92 -30.28 13.97
CA ILE A 18 -21.57 -30.28 13.41
C ILE A 18 -21.21 -31.74 13.10
N PRO A 19 -20.77 -32.09 11.88
CA PRO A 19 -20.37 -33.46 11.56
C PRO A 19 -19.18 -33.88 12.43
N THR A 20 -19.40 -34.83 13.33
CA THR A 20 -18.38 -35.43 14.19
C THR A 20 -17.59 -36.50 13.44
N HIS A 21 -16.72 -36.08 12.52
CA HIS A 21 -15.59 -36.87 12.04
C HIS A 21 -14.49 -35.91 11.52
N TYR A 22 -13.80 -35.23 12.44
CA TYR A 22 -12.50 -34.63 12.16
C TYR A 22 -11.48 -35.29 13.09
N SER A 23 -10.66 -36.17 12.51
CA SER A 23 -9.40 -36.59 13.11
C SER A 23 -8.57 -35.32 13.34
N SER A 24 -8.19 -35.10 14.59
CA SER A 24 -7.41 -33.95 15.05
C SER A 24 -5.91 -34.13 14.77
N ASN A 25 -5.52 -34.20 13.49
CA ASN A 25 -4.12 -34.43 13.09
C ASN A 25 -3.51 -33.29 12.25
N LEU A 26 -4.10 -32.09 12.21
CA LEU A 26 -3.61 -30.97 11.38
C LEU A 26 -2.20 -30.45 11.76
N THR A 27 -1.63 -30.88 12.89
CA THR A 27 -0.34 -30.40 13.41
C THR A 27 0.74 -31.48 13.52
N GLU A 28 0.46 -32.74 13.14
CA GLU A 28 1.42 -33.83 13.25
C GLU A 28 1.83 -34.33 11.86
N PHE A 29 3.08 -34.12 11.50
CA PHE A 29 3.65 -34.59 10.24
C PHE A 29 3.83 -36.11 10.25
N THR A 30 3.67 -36.72 9.07
CA THR A 30 4.10 -38.11 8.86
C THR A 30 5.61 -38.24 9.07
N ASP A 31 6.09 -39.45 9.34
CA ASP A 31 7.53 -39.66 9.55
C ASP A 31 8.34 -39.31 8.29
N GLN A 32 7.82 -39.61 7.10
CA GLN A 32 8.42 -39.19 5.84
C GLN A 32 8.51 -37.66 5.70
N GLN A 33 7.46 -36.92 6.10
CA GLN A 33 7.48 -35.45 6.09
C GLN A 33 8.50 -34.88 7.08
N LYS A 34 8.66 -35.50 8.25
CA LYS A 34 9.71 -35.14 9.23
C LYS A 34 11.09 -35.36 8.64
N GLU A 35 11.33 -36.49 7.97
CA GLU A 35 12.61 -36.79 7.31
C GLU A 35 12.94 -35.76 6.23
N PHE A 36 11.98 -35.39 5.37
CA PHE A 36 12.19 -34.32 4.38
C PHE A 36 12.47 -32.97 5.01
N GLN A 37 11.72 -32.61 6.06
CA GLN A 37 11.94 -31.37 6.79
C GLN A 37 13.34 -31.33 7.42
N GLU A 38 13.76 -32.40 8.09
CA GLU A 38 15.08 -32.48 8.73
C GLU A 38 16.22 -32.41 7.72
N LEU A 39 16.09 -33.12 6.58
CA LEU A 39 17.06 -33.07 5.49
C LEU A 39 17.18 -31.65 4.91
N ALA A 40 16.04 -31.02 4.59
CA ALA A 40 16.01 -29.66 4.06
C ALA A 40 16.57 -28.64 5.07
N ARG A 41 16.20 -28.77 6.35
CA ARG A 41 16.71 -27.93 7.45
C ARG A 41 18.22 -28.03 7.59
N LYS A 42 18.75 -29.25 7.56
CA LYS A 42 20.20 -29.50 7.66
C LYS A 42 20.92 -28.85 6.49
N PHE A 43 20.46 -29.10 5.26
CA PHE A 43 21.03 -28.48 4.06
C PHE A 43 20.97 -26.95 4.10
N ALA A 44 19.82 -26.38 4.50
CA ALA A 44 19.66 -24.94 4.62
C ALA A 44 20.64 -24.33 5.62
N ARG A 45 20.77 -24.91 6.82
CA ARG A 45 21.62 -24.36 7.89
C ARG A 45 23.12 -24.60 7.68
N GLU A 46 23.51 -25.76 7.14
CA GLU A 46 24.92 -26.14 6.98
C GLU A 46 25.52 -25.65 5.65
N GLU A 47 24.73 -25.52 4.58
CA GLU A 47 25.25 -25.19 3.25
C GLU A 47 24.73 -23.84 2.72
N ILE A 48 23.43 -23.55 2.83
CA ILE A 48 22.86 -22.30 2.27
C ILE A 48 23.19 -21.08 3.13
N VAL A 49 22.92 -21.13 4.44
CA VAL A 49 23.12 -19.98 5.35
C VAL A 49 24.55 -19.42 5.29
N PRO A 50 25.61 -20.24 5.35
CA PRO A 50 26.99 -19.73 5.30
C PRO A 50 27.35 -19.04 3.97
N ALA A 51 26.73 -19.45 2.86
CA ALA A 51 27.02 -18.92 1.53
C ALA A 51 26.12 -17.74 1.12
N ALA A 52 24.95 -17.59 1.75
CA ALA A 52 23.88 -16.68 1.35
C ALA A 52 24.32 -15.21 1.18
N ALA A 53 25.11 -14.67 2.11
CA ALA A 53 25.58 -13.29 2.03
C ALA A 53 26.55 -13.05 0.87
N SER A 54 27.39 -14.04 0.53
CA SER A 54 28.31 -13.96 -0.60
C SER A 54 27.56 -13.93 -1.93
N TYR A 55 26.59 -14.82 -2.10
CA TYR A 55 25.74 -14.88 -3.30
C TYR A 55 24.87 -13.63 -3.46
N ASP A 56 24.35 -13.09 -2.37
CA ASP A 56 23.58 -11.85 -2.41
C ASP A 56 24.44 -10.65 -2.84
N ARG A 57 25.67 -10.50 -2.32
CA ARG A 57 26.58 -9.42 -2.71
C ARG A 57 27.07 -9.52 -4.14
N SER A 58 27.44 -10.73 -4.59
CA SER A 58 27.96 -10.96 -5.95
C SER A 58 26.87 -10.98 -7.01
N GLY A 59 25.64 -11.36 -6.63
CA GLY A 59 24.56 -11.66 -7.57
C GLY A 59 24.80 -12.91 -8.42
N GLU A 60 25.81 -13.72 -8.09
CA GLU A 60 26.15 -14.94 -8.81
C GLU A 60 25.02 -15.97 -8.68
N TYR A 61 24.78 -16.71 -9.76
CA TYR A 61 23.76 -17.75 -9.77
C TYR A 61 24.23 -18.97 -8.97
N PRO A 62 23.49 -19.44 -7.95
CA PRO A 62 23.98 -20.39 -6.95
C PRO A 62 23.92 -21.85 -7.43
N PHE A 63 24.43 -22.14 -8.63
CA PHE A 63 24.36 -23.47 -9.25
C PHE A 63 24.93 -24.60 -8.39
N PRO A 64 26.05 -24.44 -7.64
CA PRO A 64 26.53 -25.49 -6.74
C PRO A 64 25.50 -25.89 -5.68
N LEU A 65 24.80 -24.92 -5.08
CA LEU A 65 23.74 -25.20 -4.09
C LEU A 65 22.51 -25.82 -4.76
N ILE A 66 22.14 -25.36 -5.96
CA ILE A 66 21.00 -25.93 -6.71
C ILE A 66 21.28 -27.38 -7.09
N LYS A 67 22.46 -27.68 -7.63
CA LYS A 67 22.88 -29.05 -7.95
C LYS A 67 22.86 -29.92 -6.69
N ARG A 68 23.35 -29.40 -5.57
CA ARG A 68 23.32 -30.13 -4.30
C ARG A 68 21.88 -30.40 -3.82
N ALA A 69 20.98 -29.42 -3.93
CA ALA A 69 19.57 -29.61 -3.60
C ALA A 69 18.92 -30.71 -4.48
N TRP A 70 19.27 -30.76 -5.77
CA TRP A 70 18.83 -31.82 -6.68
C TRP A 70 19.37 -33.20 -6.29
N GLU A 71 20.67 -33.32 -5.97
CA GLU A 71 21.28 -34.59 -5.50
C GLU A 71 20.63 -35.13 -4.21
N LEU A 72 20.14 -34.23 -3.36
CA LEU A 72 19.47 -34.56 -2.10
C LEU A 72 17.96 -34.86 -2.27
N GLY A 73 17.41 -34.71 -3.48
CA GLY A 73 15.97 -34.88 -3.74
C GLY A 73 15.10 -33.73 -3.21
N LEU A 74 15.67 -32.53 -3.02
CA LEU A 74 14.99 -31.33 -2.51
C LEU A 74 14.51 -30.39 -3.64
N MET A 75 14.56 -30.84 -4.90
CA MET A 75 14.13 -30.12 -6.09
C MET A 75 13.28 -31.04 -6.98
N ASN A 76 12.34 -30.45 -7.74
CA ASN A 76 11.49 -31.18 -8.69
C ASN A 76 10.57 -32.26 -8.06
N GLY A 77 10.25 -32.16 -6.76
CA GLY A 77 9.52 -33.18 -6.01
C GLY A 77 8.14 -33.54 -6.58
N HIS A 78 7.48 -32.61 -7.29
CA HIS A 78 6.17 -32.82 -7.91
C HIS A 78 6.20 -33.66 -9.19
N ILE A 79 7.37 -33.93 -9.76
CA ILE A 79 7.45 -34.74 -10.97
C ILE A 79 6.90 -36.13 -10.65
N PRO A 80 5.92 -36.63 -11.43
CA PRO A 80 5.34 -37.96 -11.20
C PRO A 80 6.37 -39.10 -11.29
N GLU A 81 6.12 -40.19 -10.56
CA GLU A 81 6.99 -41.37 -10.54
C GLU A 81 7.20 -42.00 -11.93
N ASP A 82 6.19 -41.97 -12.80
CA ASP A 82 6.27 -42.49 -14.17
C ASP A 82 7.19 -41.67 -15.10
N CYS A 83 7.61 -40.50 -14.63
CA CYS A 83 8.63 -39.63 -15.24
C CYS A 83 9.96 -39.65 -14.46
N GLY A 84 10.13 -40.57 -13.52
CA GLY A 84 11.34 -40.72 -12.69
C GLY A 84 11.42 -39.76 -11.50
N GLY A 85 10.32 -39.06 -11.16
CA GLY A 85 10.27 -38.16 -10.01
C GLY A 85 9.76 -38.85 -8.74
N MET A 86 9.51 -38.05 -7.70
CA MET A 86 9.09 -38.53 -6.38
C MET A 86 7.56 -38.48 -6.16
N GLY A 87 6.81 -37.80 -7.03
CA GLY A 87 5.36 -37.69 -6.91
C GLY A 87 4.87 -37.01 -5.63
N LEU A 88 5.68 -36.14 -5.01
CA LEU A 88 5.34 -35.49 -3.74
C LEU A 88 4.16 -34.51 -3.87
N GLY A 89 3.38 -34.43 -2.79
CA GLY A 89 2.28 -33.50 -2.65
C GLY A 89 2.74 -32.04 -2.53
N ILE A 90 1.79 -31.12 -2.63
CA ILE A 90 2.02 -29.68 -2.41
C ILE A 90 2.39 -29.43 -0.95
N PHE A 91 1.85 -30.19 0.00
CA PHE A 91 2.18 -30.08 1.41
C PHE A 91 3.67 -30.37 1.67
N ASP A 92 4.18 -31.48 1.13
CA ASP A 92 5.59 -31.88 1.29
C ASP A 92 6.53 -30.83 0.69
N ALA A 93 6.19 -30.30 -0.50
CA ALA A 93 6.97 -29.24 -1.13
C ALA A 93 6.95 -27.93 -0.34
N CYS A 94 5.86 -27.59 0.33
CA CYS A 94 5.80 -26.43 1.22
C CYS A 94 6.75 -26.60 2.41
N LEU A 95 6.83 -27.79 3.01
CA LEU A 95 7.74 -28.06 4.14
C LEU A 95 9.21 -27.88 3.72
N ILE A 96 9.59 -28.45 2.57
CA ILE A 96 10.94 -28.30 2.01
C ILE A 96 11.21 -26.81 1.70
N THR A 97 10.25 -26.14 1.08
CA THR A 97 10.37 -24.72 0.68
C THR A 97 10.58 -23.79 1.86
N GLU A 98 9.84 -23.96 2.96
CA GLU A 98 10.02 -23.14 4.16
C GLU A 98 11.46 -23.25 4.70
N GLU A 99 12.01 -24.47 4.79
CA GLU A 99 13.37 -24.69 5.29
C GLU A 99 14.44 -24.11 4.34
N LEU A 100 14.29 -24.28 3.02
CA LEU A 100 15.21 -23.69 2.05
C LEU A 100 15.19 -22.15 2.10
N ALA A 101 13.99 -21.58 2.24
CA ALA A 101 13.78 -20.14 2.31
C ALA A 101 14.36 -19.51 3.59
N PHE A 102 14.30 -20.24 4.71
CA PHE A 102 15.00 -19.87 5.95
C PHE A 102 16.51 -19.67 5.71
N GLY A 103 17.09 -20.52 4.85
CA GLY A 103 18.47 -20.39 4.40
C GLY A 103 18.70 -19.13 3.56
N CYS A 104 18.05 -19.07 2.39
CA CYS A 104 18.08 -17.92 1.49
C CYS A 104 16.95 -18.00 0.45
N THR A 105 16.01 -17.06 0.48
CA THR A 105 14.92 -16.98 -0.51
C THR A 105 15.40 -16.72 -1.93
N GLY A 106 16.58 -16.14 -2.14
CA GLY A 106 17.18 -16.03 -3.49
C GLY A 106 17.56 -17.39 -4.09
N VAL A 107 18.13 -18.29 -3.29
CA VAL A 107 18.45 -19.67 -3.71
C VAL A 107 17.16 -20.48 -3.86
N GLN A 108 16.29 -20.41 -2.86
CA GLN A 108 15.01 -21.12 -2.88
C GLN A 108 14.13 -20.68 -4.07
N THR A 109 14.11 -19.40 -4.43
CA THR A 109 13.34 -18.91 -5.59
C THR A 109 13.86 -19.46 -6.92
N ALA A 110 15.18 -19.65 -7.06
CA ALA A 110 15.74 -20.30 -8.24
C ALA A 110 15.32 -21.78 -8.33
N ILE A 111 15.26 -22.48 -7.19
CA ILE A 111 14.78 -23.87 -7.09
C ILE A 111 13.27 -23.93 -7.40
N GLU A 112 12.46 -23.08 -6.78
CA GLU A 112 10.99 -23.13 -6.89
C GLU A 112 10.47 -22.67 -8.25
N ALA A 113 11.24 -21.85 -8.97
CA ALA A 113 10.92 -21.52 -10.36
C ALA A 113 10.87 -22.76 -11.28
N ASN A 114 11.57 -23.85 -10.92
CA ASN A 114 11.38 -25.13 -11.60
C ASN A 114 9.98 -25.70 -11.38
N SER A 115 9.52 -25.76 -10.13
CA SER A 115 8.17 -26.21 -9.78
C SER A 115 7.13 -25.39 -10.55
N LEU A 116 7.33 -24.07 -10.64
CA LEU A 116 6.45 -23.16 -11.39
C LEU A 116 6.42 -23.45 -12.90
N GLY A 117 7.59 -23.69 -13.53
CA GLY A 117 7.68 -24.06 -14.95
C GLY A 117 7.13 -25.46 -15.26
N GLN A 118 7.32 -26.41 -14.34
CA GLN A 118 6.86 -27.80 -14.44
C GLN A 118 5.36 -27.96 -14.27
N MET A 119 4.74 -27.16 -13.38
CA MET A 119 3.35 -27.35 -13.00
C MET A 119 2.36 -27.36 -14.17
N PRO A 120 2.43 -26.44 -15.16
CA PRO A 120 1.64 -26.53 -16.39
C PRO A 120 1.76 -27.87 -17.12
N VAL A 121 2.96 -28.43 -17.23
CA VAL A 121 3.19 -29.72 -17.91
C VAL A 121 2.66 -30.88 -17.06
N ILE A 122 2.80 -30.82 -15.74
CA ILE A 122 2.26 -31.83 -14.82
C ILE A 122 0.72 -31.92 -14.94
N ILE A 123 0.03 -30.78 -14.92
CA ILE A 123 -1.44 -30.75 -14.90
C ILE A 123 -2.08 -30.87 -16.29
N ALA A 124 -1.37 -30.51 -17.36
CA ALA A 124 -1.96 -30.36 -18.70
C ALA A 124 -1.18 -31.07 -19.82
N GLY A 125 0.03 -31.58 -19.55
CA GLY A 125 0.83 -32.29 -20.54
C GLY A 125 0.29 -33.70 -20.81
N ASN A 126 0.40 -34.13 -22.06
CA ASN A 126 0.23 -35.54 -22.43
C ASN A 126 1.46 -36.37 -22.04
N ASP A 127 1.37 -37.70 -22.13
CA ASP A 127 2.43 -38.63 -21.71
C ASP A 127 3.78 -38.38 -22.41
N ALA A 128 3.75 -38.04 -23.71
CA ALA A 128 4.96 -37.76 -24.47
C ALA A 128 5.64 -36.46 -24.00
N GLN A 129 4.85 -35.40 -23.77
CA GLN A 129 5.34 -34.13 -23.23
C GLN A 129 5.90 -34.30 -21.81
N LYS A 130 5.19 -35.01 -20.94
CA LYS A 130 5.63 -35.29 -19.56
C LYS A 130 6.95 -36.05 -19.55
N LYS A 131 7.04 -37.18 -20.26
CA LYS A 131 8.26 -37.98 -20.36
C LYS A 131 9.44 -37.16 -20.94
N LYS A 132 9.21 -36.39 -21.99
CA LYS A 132 10.26 -35.59 -22.65
C LYS A 132 10.79 -34.44 -21.77
N TYR A 133 9.90 -33.65 -21.17
CA TYR A 133 10.27 -32.40 -20.52
C TYR A 133 10.41 -32.51 -19.01
N LEU A 134 9.66 -33.40 -18.34
CA LEU A 134 9.84 -33.67 -16.92
C LEU A 134 10.95 -34.70 -16.69
N GLY A 135 11.02 -35.76 -17.51
CA GLY A 135 12.06 -36.80 -17.38
C GLY A 135 13.48 -36.24 -17.44
N ARG A 136 13.78 -35.31 -18.37
CA ARG A 136 15.12 -34.69 -18.42
C ARG A 136 15.49 -33.90 -17.16
N MET A 137 14.51 -33.47 -16.34
CA MET A 137 14.74 -32.75 -15.08
C MET A 137 15.07 -33.70 -13.92
N THR A 138 14.79 -34.99 -14.07
CA THR A 138 15.14 -36.05 -13.10
C THR A 138 16.45 -36.72 -13.46
N GLU A 139 16.89 -36.61 -14.72
CA GLU A 139 18.18 -37.12 -15.22
C GLU A 139 19.34 -36.18 -14.89
N GLU A 140 19.15 -34.87 -15.01
CA GLU A 140 20.17 -33.84 -14.81
C GLU A 140 19.59 -32.65 -14.01
N PRO A 141 20.42 -31.86 -13.29
CA PRO A 141 19.98 -30.70 -12.51
C PRO A 141 19.67 -29.49 -13.42
N LEU A 142 18.83 -29.70 -14.42
CA LEU A 142 18.38 -28.67 -15.36
C LEU A 142 17.40 -27.70 -14.69
N MET A 143 17.37 -26.48 -15.22
CA MET A 143 16.39 -25.47 -14.81
C MET A 143 15.30 -25.32 -15.88
N CYS A 144 14.12 -24.85 -15.49
CA CYS A 144 13.08 -24.40 -16.40
C CYS A 144 12.46 -23.10 -15.86
N ALA A 145 11.63 -22.45 -16.67
CA ALA A 145 11.06 -21.16 -16.33
C ALA A 145 9.63 -20.97 -16.86
N TYR A 146 8.91 -20.01 -16.27
CA TYR A 146 7.50 -19.74 -16.53
C TYR A 146 7.32 -18.34 -17.14
N CYS A 147 7.04 -18.28 -18.43
CA CYS A 147 6.99 -17.08 -19.26
C CYS A 147 5.56 -16.58 -19.45
N VAL A 148 5.08 -15.75 -18.53
CA VAL A 148 3.74 -15.12 -18.60
C VAL A 148 3.82 -13.60 -18.62
N THR A 149 4.41 -12.99 -17.59
CA THR A 149 4.49 -11.54 -17.41
C THR A 149 5.18 -10.84 -18.58
N GLU A 150 4.69 -9.65 -18.94
CA GLU A 150 5.17 -8.78 -20.00
C GLU A 150 5.45 -7.37 -19.46
N PRO A 151 6.26 -6.54 -20.16
CA PRO A 151 6.53 -5.17 -19.72
C PRO A 151 5.25 -4.33 -19.47
N GLY A 152 4.21 -4.55 -20.28
CA GLY A 152 2.94 -3.84 -20.16
C GLY A 152 1.84 -4.56 -19.36
N ALA A 153 2.09 -5.78 -18.86
CA ALA A 153 1.06 -6.58 -18.19
C ALA A 153 1.66 -7.62 -17.23
N GLY A 154 1.35 -7.48 -15.94
CA GLY A 154 1.68 -8.44 -14.87
C GLY A 154 0.43 -8.96 -14.16
N SER A 155 -0.18 -8.12 -13.32
CA SER A 155 -1.43 -8.45 -12.62
C SER A 155 -2.59 -8.71 -13.59
N ASP A 156 -2.66 -7.97 -14.70
CA ASP A 156 -3.63 -8.17 -15.77
C ASP A 156 -3.12 -9.16 -16.84
N VAL A 157 -3.15 -10.46 -16.49
CA VAL A 157 -2.75 -11.55 -17.39
C VAL A 157 -3.63 -11.62 -18.66
N ALA A 158 -4.83 -11.02 -18.66
CA ALA A 158 -5.68 -11.00 -19.85
C ALA A 158 -5.22 -9.97 -20.89
N ALA A 159 -4.38 -9.00 -20.51
CA ALA A 159 -3.86 -7.96 -21.39
C ALA A 159 -2.60 -8.33 -22.18
N LEU A 160 -2.03 -9.51 -21.96
CA LEU A 160 -0.81 -9.98 -22.64
C LEU A 160 -0.91 -9.90 -24.17
N LYS A 161 0.20 -9.48 -24.79
CA LYS A 161 0.33 -9.16 -26.21
C LYS A 161 1.26 -10.10 -26.98
N THR A 162 2.07 -10.92 -26.32
CA THR A 162 2.88 -11.95 -27.01
C THR A 162 1.96 -12.80 -27.87
N ARG A 163 2.21 -12.86 -29.17
CA ARG A 163 1.32 -13.46 -30.16
C ARG A 163 1.91 -14.76 -30.69
N ALA A 164 1.06 -15.78 -30.80
CA ALA A 164 1.37 -17.05 -31.45
C ALA A 164 0.47 -17.24 -32.68
N VAL A 165 1.06 -17.38 -33.86
CA VAL A 165 0.34 -17.54 -35.13
C VAL A 165 0.59 -18.93 -35.70
N LYS A 166 -0.49 -19.69 -35.91
CA LYS A 166 -0.39 -20.99 -36.56
C LYS A 166 0.08 -20.83 -38.02
N LYS A 167 1.16 -21.51 -38.40
CA LYS A 167 1.69 -21.60 -39.77
C LYS A 167 1.93 -23.08 -40.12
N GLY A 168 0.99 -23.67 -40.84
CA GLY A 168 1.01 -25.11 -41.11
C GLY A 168 0.79 -25.91 -39.82
N ASP A 169 1.73 -26.80 -39.51
CA ASP A 169 1.72 -27.61 -38.29
C ASP A 169 2.38 -26.94 -37.08
N ASP A 170 3.02 -25.78 -37.26
CA ASP A 170 3.76 -25.09 -36.21
C ASP A 170 3.08 -23.76 -35.82
N TYR A 171 3.56 -23.16 -34.74
CA TYR A 171 3.24 -21.79 -34.33
C TYR A 171 4.47 -20.92 -34.44
N VAL A 172 4.30 -19.70 -34.94
CA VAL A 172 5.33 -18.66 -34.92
C VAL A 172 4.98 -17.65 -33.84
N VAL A 173 5.88 -17.49 -32.87
CA VAL A 173 5.71 -16.61 -31.72
C VAL A 173 6.53 -15.34 -31.88
N ASN A 174 5.88 -14.20 -31.60
CA ASN A 174 6.51 -12.90 -31.50
C ASN A 174 6.05 -12.17 -30.23
N GLY A 175 6.99 -11.65 -29.44
CA GLY A 175 6.69 -10.86 -28.25
C GLY A 175 7.86 -10.77 -27.28
N GLN A 176 7.62 -10.12 -26.14
CA GLN A 176 8.63 -9.95 -25.11
C GLN A 176 8.02 -10.22 -23.75
N LYS A 177 8.64 -11.15 -23.01
CA LYS A 177 8.33 -11.45 -21.61
C LYS A 177 9.29 -10.71 -20.69
N MET A 178 8.86 -10.46 -19.46
CA MET A 178 9.63 -9.71 -18.48
C MET A 178 9.54 -10.33 -17.08
N TRP A 179 10.59 -10.14 -16.28
CA TRP A 179 10.70 -10.63 -14.91
C TRP A 179 10.68 -12.17 -14.81
N ILE A 180 11.30 -12.84 -15.77
CA ILE A 180 11.31 -14.30 -15.84
C ILE A 180 12.44 -14.85 -14.98
N THR A 181 12.08 -15.48 -13.85
CA THR A 181 13.00 -16.23 -13.00
C THR A 181 13.57 -17.43 -13.74
N ASN A 182 14.87 -17.71 -13.56
CA ASN A 182 15.68 -18.66 -14.32
C ASN A 182 15.75 -18.35 -15.82
N GLY A 183 15.40 -17.12 -16.23
CA GLY A 183 15.27 -16.73 -17.62
C GLY A 183 16.49 -17.04 -18.48
N GLY A 184 17.71 -16.82 -17.97
CA GLY A 184 18.96 -17.14 -18.66
C GLY A 184 19.60 -18.47 -18.29
N LYS A 185 18.89 -19.32 -17.54
CA LYS A 185 19.37 -20.60 -17.01
C LYS A 185 18.50 -21.79 -17.41
N ALA A 186 17.27 -21.53 -17.87
CA ALA A 186 16.30 -22.54 -18.25
C ALA A 186 16.75 -23.35 -19.48
N ASN A 187 16.54 -24.66 -19.45
CA ASN A 187 16.60 -25.57 -20.59
C ASN A 187 15.34 -25.45 -21.46
N TRP A 188 14.19 -25.18 -20.85
CA TRP A 188 12.92 -24.96 -21.53
C TRP A 188 12.01 -24.04 -20.72
N TYR A 189 11.06 -23.42 -21.41
CA TYR A 189 10.08 -22.49 -20.85
C TYR A 189 8.67 -23.05 -21.02
N PHE A 190 7.83 -22.90 -19.99
CA PHE A 190 6.40 -22.77 -20.25
C PHE A 190 6.14 -21.35 -20.77
N LEU A 191 5.44 -21.19 -21.89
CA LEU A 191 5.09 -19.89 -22.47
C LEU A 191 3.58 -19.76 -22.63
N LEU A 192 3.01 -18.66 -22.13
CA LEU A 192 1.63 -18.26 -22.45
C LEU A 192 1.64 -17.17 -23.53
N ALA A 193 0.99 -17.45 -24.65
CA ALA A 193 0.87 -16.51 -25.77
C ALA A 193 -0.57 -16.45 -26.28
N ARG A 194 -0.95 -15.29 -26.81
CA ARG A 194 -2.26 -15.05 -27.41
C ARG A 194 -2.31 -15.67 -28.81
N THR A 195 -3.21 -16.63 -29.01
CA THR A 195 -3.45 -17.26 -30.32
C THR A 195 -4.66 -16.66 -31.02
N ASP A 196 -5.68 -16.22 -30.26
CA ASP A 196 -6.87 -15.58 -30.83
C ASP A 196 -6.63 -14.08 -31.05
N PRO A 197 -6.66 -13.58 -32.30
CA PRO A 197 -6.43 -12.18 -32.59
C PRO A 197 -7.62 -11.28 -32.24
N ASP A 198 -8.82 -11.81 -32.01
CA ASP A 198 -10.00 -11.01 -31.69
C ASP A 198 -9.85 -10.39 -30.29
N PRO A 199 -9.80 -9.06 -30.15
CA PRO A 199 -9.71 -8.41 -28.84
C PRO A 199 -10.94 -8.68 -27.95
N LYS A 200 -12.07 -9.10 -28.52
CA LYS A 200 -13.30 -9.47 -27.80
C LYS A 200 -13.32 -10.92 -27.32
N CYS A 201 -12.37 -11.75 -27.79
CA CYS A 201 -12.30 -13.14 -27.34
C CYS A 201 -12.05 -13.18 -25.82
N PRO A 202 -12.87 -13.91 -25.05
CA PRO A 202 -12.70 -13.99 -23.61
C PRO A 202 -11.35 -14.61 -23.27
N ALA A 203 -10.71 -14.13 -22.19
CA ALA A 203 -9.38 -14.59 -21.77
C ALA A 203 -9.31 -16.13 -21.60
N SER A 204 -10.40 -16.76 -21.18
CA SER A 204 -10.49 -18.23 -21.04
C SER A 204 -10.33 -19.02 -22.34
N LYS A 205 -10.35 -18.36 -23.52
CA LYS A 205 -10.19 -18.97 -24.84
C LYS A 205 -9.11 -18.29 -25.71
N ALA A 206 -8.63 -17.10 -25.32
CA ALA A 206 -7.76 -16.30 -26.18
C ALA A 206 -6.28 -16.76 -26.20
N PHE A 207 -5.86 -17.56 -25.20
CA PHE A 207 -4.46 -17.87 -24.96
C PHE A 207 -4.17 -19.36 -25.08
N THR A 208 -2.96 -19.69 -25.53
CA THR A 208 -2.45 -21.06 -25.64
C THR A 208 -1.16 -21.19 -24.83
N GLY A 209 -1.02 -22.32 -24.13
CA GLY A 209 0.19 -22.67 -23.38
C GLY A 209 1.10 -23.55 -24.21
N PHE A 210 2.39 -23.23 -24.23
CA PHE A 210 3.42 -23.93 -25.00
C PHE A 210 4.57 -24.36 -24.10
N VAL A 211 5.24 -25.45 -24.48
CA VAL A 211 6.62 -25.72 -24.04
C VAL A 211 7.59 -25.24 -25.12
N VAL A 212 8.60 -24.46 -24.75
CA VAL A 212 9.57 -23.87 -25.69
C VAL A 212 10.98 -24.24 -25.24
N GLU A 213 11.74 -24.96 -26.07
CA GLU A 213 13.14 -25.27 -25.77
C GLU A 213 13.97 -23.98 -25.86
N ALA A 214 14.86 -23.76 -24.90
CA ALA A 214 15.52 -22.45 -24.74
C ALA A 214 16.51 -22.12 -25.86
N ASP A 215 17.00 -23.14 -26.57
CA ASP A 215 17.88 -23.04 -27.73
C ASP A 215 17.12 -22.92 -29.06
N THR A 216 15.78 -22.85 -29.04
CA THR A 216 14.98 -22.63 -30.25
C THR A 216 15.39 -21.30 -30.91
N PRO A 217 15.74 -21.28 -32.21
CA PRO A 217 16.12 -20.05 -32.89
C PRO A 217 15.08 -18.94 -32.73
N GLY A 218 15.53 -17.74 -32.36
CA GLY A 218 14.69 -16.57 -32.10
C GLY A 218 14.37 -16.33 -30.63
N VAL A 219 14.66 -17.28 -29.73
CA VAL A 219 14.58 -17.07 -28.28
C VAL A 219 15.84 -16.33 -27.82
N GLN A 220 15.65 -15.15 -27.22
CA GLN A 220 16.74 -14.25 -26.86
C GLN A 220 16.59 -13.80 -25.39
N PRO A 221 17.24 -14.49 -24.44
CA PRO A 221 17.31 -14.02 -23.07
C PRO A 221 18.09 -12.71 -22.98
N GLY A 222 17.52 -11.71 -22.31
CA GLY A 222 18.14 -10.41 -22.09
C GLY A 222 19.26 -10.44 -21.05
N ARG A 223 19.64 -9.26 -20.55
CA ARG A 223 20.55 -9.14 -19.41
C ARG A 223 19.91 -9.67 -18.12
N LYS A 224 20.73 -9.97 -17.12
CA LYS A 224 20.26 -10.16 -15.73
C LYS A 224 19.83 -8.81 -15.18
N GLU A 225 18.62 -8.72 -14.64
CA GLU A 225 18.14 -7.51 -13.97
C GLU A 225 18.70 -7.41 -12.54
N LEU A 226 18.98 -6.18 -12.10
CA LEU A 226 19.56 -5.87 -10.79
C LEU A 226 18.44 -5.40 -9.85
N ASN A 227 17.83 -6.34 -9.14
CA ASN A 227 16.73 -6.09 -8.21
C ASN A 227 17.24 -5.79 -6.78
N MET A 228 16.37 -5.24 -5.93
CA MET A 228 16.67 -4.92 -4.53
C MET A 228 17.05 -6.17 -3.70
N GLY A 229 16.26 -7.24 -3.82
CA GLY A 229 16.40 -8.49 -3.07
C GLY A 229 16.43 -9.71 -3.97
N GLN A 230 16.65 -10.89 -3.38
CA GLN A 230 16.82 -12.18 -4.05
C GLN A 230 17.91 -12.13 -5.14
N ARG A 231 18.98 -11.36 -4.90
CA ARG A 231 19.94 -10.94 -5.94
C ARG A 231 20.68 -12.08 -6.63
N CYS A 232 20.84 -13.23 -5.98
CA CYS A 232 21.46 -14.42 -6.59
C CYS A 232 20.52 -15.18 -7.54
N SER A 233 19.21 -14.95 -7.47
CA SER A 233 18.25 -15.46 -8.45
C SER A 233 18.49 -14.83 -9.82
N ASP A 234 18.35 -15.60 -10.90
CA ASP A 234 18.45 -15.07 -12.27
C ASP A 234 17.07 -14.59 -12.73
N THR A 235 16.91 -13.30 -13.00
CA THR A 235 15.66 -12.72 -13.50
C THR A 235 15.96 -11.88 -14.74
N ARG A 236 15.23 -12.13 -15.83
CA ARG A 236 15.49 -11.51 -17.15
C ARG A 236 14.23 -11.16 -17.91
N GLY A 237 14.35 -10.23 -18.85
CA GLY A 237 13.44 -10.18 -20.00
C GLY A 237 13.80 -11.27 -21.02
N ILE A 238 12.81 -11.81 -21.72
CA ILE A 238 13.01 -12.81 -22.79
C ILE A 238 12.28 -12.34 -24.05
N THR A 239 13.00 -12.12 -25.14
CA THR A 239 12.41 -11.79 -26.44
C THR A 239 12.21 -13.06 -27.25
N PHE A 240 11.05 -13.16 -27.89
CA PHE A 240 10.71 -14.19 -28.86
C PHE A 240 10.52 -13.50 -30.21
N GLU A 241 11.42 -13.76 -31.16
CA GLU A 241 11.37 -13.18 -32.50
C GLU A 241 11.28 -14.31 -33.53
N ASP A 242 10.12 -14.43 -34.18
CA ASP A 242 9.79 -15.48 -35.15
C ASP A 242 10.10 -16.91 -34.67
N VAL A 243 9.94 -17.16 -33.37
CA VAL A 243 10.23 -18.46 -32.74
C VAL A 243 9.23 -19.50 -33.22
N ARG A 244 9.73 -20.58 -33.84
CA ARG A 244 8.90 -21.68 -34.34
C ARG A 244 8.74 -22.76 -33.28
N ILE A 245 7.49 -23.02 -32.89
CA ILE A 245 7.13 -24.03 -31.89
C ILE A 245 6.25 -25.09 -32.57
N PRO A 246 6.62 -26.38 -32.52
CA PRO A 246 5.83 -27.43 -33.16
C PRO A 246 4.50 -27.67 -32.42
N LYS A 247 3.44 -28.08 -33.12
CA LYS A 247 2.12 -28.36 -32.50
C LYS A 247 2.18 -29.35 -31.34
N GLU A 248 3.13 -30.28 -31.36
CA GLU A 248 3.30 -31.28 -30.29
C GLU A 248 3.73 -30.66 -28.95
N ASN A 249 4.18 -29.41 -28.94
CA ASN A 249 4.52 -28.66 -27.74
C ASN A 249 3.35 -27.82 -27.19
N VAL A 250 2.18 -27.87 -27.81
CA VAL A 250 0.95 -27.24 -27.28
C VAL A 250 0.39 -28.07 -26.13
N LEU A 251 0.16 -27.44 -24.98
CA LEU A 251 -0.46 -28.09 -23.83
C LEU A 251 -1.99 -28.09 -23.98
N ILE A 252 -2.60 -29.28 -23.93
CA ILE A 252 -4.04 -29.56 -24.18
C ILE A 252 -4.51 -29.21 -25.60
N GLY A 253 -4.42 -27.94 -25.98
CA GLY A 253 -4.92 -27.44 -27.26
C GLY A 253 -4.99 -25.92 -27.28
N GLU A 254 -5.30 -25.39 -28.47
CA GLU A 254 -5.47 -23.96 -28.68
C GLU A 254 -6.58 -23.38 -27.78
N GLY A 255 -6.32 -22.26 -27.12
CA GLY A 255 -7.26 -21.58 -26.23
C GLY A 255 -7.33 -22.09 -24.79
N ALA A 256 -6.66 -23.20 -24.47
CA ALA A 256 -6.64 -23.76 -23.10
C ALA A 256 -5.66 -23.04 -22.15
N GLY A 257 -4.79 -22.18 -22.66
CA GLY A 257 -3.62 -21.65 -21.94
C GLY A 257 -3.96 -20.89 -20.66
N PHE A 258 -5.00 -20.06 -20.66
CA PHE A 258 -5.37 -19.27 -19.49
C PHE A 258 -5.79 -20.16 -18.31
N LYS A 259 -6.56 -21.23 -18.59
CA LYS A 259 -6.98 -22.18 -17.55
C LYS A 259 -5.79 -22.97 -16.99
N ILE A 260 -4.84 -23.34 -17.84
CA ILE A 260 -3.60 -24.02 -17.42
C ILE A 260 -2.78 -23.11 -16.50
N ALA A 261 -2.55 -21.86 -16.92
CA ALA A 261 -1.83 -20.87 -16.12
C ALA A 261 -2.49 -20.63 -14.75
N MET A 262 -3.82 -20.45 -14.71
CA MET A 262 -4.54 -20.27 -13.45
C MET A 262 -4.56 -21.53 -12.58
N GLY A 263 -4.69 -22.72 -13.20
CA GLY A 263 -4.64 -24.00 -12.48
C GLY A 263 -3.27 -24.28 -11.86
N ALA A 264 -2.19 -23.83 -12.50
CA ALA A 264 -0.84 -23.94 -11.94
C ALA A 264 -0.67 -23.07 -10.68
N PHE A 265 -1.36 -21.92 -10.58
CA PHE A 265 -1.29 -21.06 -9.40
C PHE A 265 -1.88 -21.69 -8.13
N ASP A 266 -2.94 -22.49 -8.25
CA ASP A 266 -3.53 -23.20 -7.10
C ASP A 266 -2.50 -24.14 -6.44
N LYS A 267 -1.57 -24.70 -7.21
CA LYS A 267 -0.50 -25.60 -6.72
C LYS A 267 0.80 -24.88 -6.36
N THR A 268 1.07 -23.70 -6.91
CA THR A 268 2.36 -22.98 -6.73
C THR A 268 2.28 -21.81 -5.76
N ARG A 269 1.07 -21.29 -5.46
CA ARG A 269 0.90 -20.24 -4.44
C ARG A 269 1.21 -20.72 -3.00
N PRO A 270 0.80 -21.93 -2.56
CA PRO A 270 1.14 -22.38 -1.21
C PRO A 270 2.65 -22.50 -0.97
N PRO A 271 3.48 -23.07 -1.87
CA PRO A 271 4.93 -23.06 -1.72
C PRO A 271 5.53 -21.64 -1.66
N VAL A 272 5.03 -20.70 -2.47
CA VAL A 272 5.47 -19.28 -2.39
C VAL A 272 5.15 -18.67 -1.01
N ALA A 273 3.98 -18.96 -0.45
CA ALA A 273 3.61 -18.53 0.90
C ALA A 273 4.52 -19.18 1.96
N ALA A 274 4.85 -20.46 1.82
CA ALA A 274 5.81 -21.16 2.67
C ALA A 274 7.21 -20.52 2.61
N GLY A 275 7.64 -20.06 1.42
CA GLY A 275 8.90 -19.33 1.26
C GLY A 275 8.90 -17.99 2.01
N ALA A 276 7.78 -17.25 1.98
CA ALA A 276 7.62 -16.04 2.77
C ALA A 276 7.67 -16.33 4.28
N THR A 277 7.00 -17.40 4.73
CA THR A 277 7.04 -17.86 6.12
C THR A 277 8.44 -18.27 6.56
N GLY A 278 9.23 -18.95 5.72
CA GLY A 278 10.61 -19.34 6.02
C GLY A 278 11.53 -18.14 6.21
N LEU A 279 11.38 -17.09 5.39
CA LEU A 279 12.06 -15.81 5.59
C LEU A 279 11.65 -15.14 6.91
N ALA A 280 10.34 -15.10 7.20
CA ALA A 280 9.83 -14.51 8.44
C ALA A 280 10.34 -15.27 9.68
N GLN A 281 10.39 -16.61 9.61
CA GLN A 281 10.98 -17.47 10.64
C GLN A 281 12.47 -17.16 10.84
N ARG A 282 13.22 -16.94 9.76
CA ARG A 282 14.62 -16.52 9.84
C ARG A 282 14.77 -15.17 10.53
N ALA A 283 13.95 -14.19 10.16
CA ALA A 283 13.95 -12.87 10.78
C ALA A 283 13.66 -12.95 12.29
N LEU A 284 12.66 -13.75 12.69
CA LEU A 284 12.35 -14.01 14.09
C LEU A 284 13.49 -14.69 14.84
N GLU A 285 14.14 -15.71 14.27
CA GLU A 285 15.26 -16.40 14.92
C GLU A 285 16.45 -15.47 15.14
N GLU A 286 16.84 -14.69 14.12
CA GLU A 286 17.95 -13.75 14.24
C GLU A 286 17.64 -12.66 15.28
N ALA A 287 16.44 -12.08 15.23
CA ALA A 287 15.99 -11.07 16.19
C ALA A 287 15.99 -11.60 17.63
N THR A 288 15.47 -12.82 17.84
CA THR A 288 15.40 -13.45 19.15
C THR A 288 16.81 -13.71 19.71
N LYS A 289 17.72 -14.28 18.88
CA LYS A 289 19.11 -14.53 19.29
C LYS A 289 19.81 -13.24 19.71
N TYR A 290 19.74 -12.22 18.86
CA TYR A 290 20.34 -10.92 19.16
C TYR A 290 19.75 -10.28 20.42
N ALA A 291 18.43 -10.41 20.62
CA ALA A 291 17.76 -9.85 21.78
C ALA A 291 18.19 -10.50 23.11
N LEU A 292 18.59 -11.77 23.06
CA LEU A 292 19.10 -12.53 24.20
C LEU A 292 20.60 -12.32 24.46
N GLU A 293 21.32 -11.66 23.55
CA GLU A 293 22.76 -11.37 23.69
C GLU A 293 23.02 -9.89 23.99
N ARG A 294 22.33 -9.00 23.29
CA ARG A 294 22.55 -7.55 23.39
C ARG A 294 22.00 -7.00 24.70
N LYS A 295 22.78 -6.13 25.35
CA LYS A 295 22.36 -5.41 26.57
C LYS A 295 22.23 -3.91 26.34
N THR A 296 21.19 -3.31 26.91
CA THR A 296 21.04 -1.86 27.08
C THR A 296 20.41 -1.59 28.44
N PHE A 297 20.76 -0.46 29.06
CA PHE A 297 20.26 -0.09 30.39
C PHE A 297 20.42 -1.22 31.45
N GLY A 298 21.52 -1.97 31.38
CA GLY A 298 21.89 -3.00 32.35
C GLY A 298 21.20 -4.37 32.19
N LYS A 299 20.30 -4.55 31.22
CA LYS A 299 19.56 -5.80 30.98
C LYS A 299 19.68 -6.29 29.54
N PHE A 300 19.39 -7.56 29.29
CA PHE A 300 19.23 -8.03 27.91
C PHE A 300 18.05 -7.33 27.25
N ILE A 301 18.14 -7.01 25.96
CA ILE A 301 17.07 -6.23 25.33
C ILE A 301 15.76 -7.01 25.25
N ALA A 302 15.81 -8.36 25.28
CA ALA A 302 14.64 -9.22 25.43
C ALA A 302 13.85 -8.99 26.74
N GLU A 303 14.47 -8.42 27.78
CA GLU A 303 13.80 -8.08 29.05
C GLU A 303 13.04 -6.75 28.99
N HIS A 304 13.22 -5.95 27.93
CA HIS A 304 12.44 -4.73 27.72
C HIS A 304 11.09 -5.08 27.12
N GLN A 305 10.00 -4.65 27.75
CA GLN A 305 8.63 -5.02 27.35
C GLN A 305 8.32 -4.69 25.88
N ALA A 306 8.81 -3.56 25.36
CA ALA A 306 8.61 -3.19 23.97
C ALA A 306 9.23 -4.20 22.99
N VAL A 307 10.40 -4.76 23.31
CA VAL A 307 11.07 -5.77 22.48
C VAL A 307 10.38 -7.12 22.62
N SER A 308 10.00 -7.51 23.83
CA SER A 308 9.31 -8.80 24.04
C SER A 308 7.91 -8.83 23.41
N PHE A 309 7.20 -7.71 23.38
CA PHE A 309 5.93 -7.58 22.65
C PHE A 309 6.14 -7.72 21.14
N LEU A 310 7.18 -7.09 20.59
CA LEU A 310 7.51 -7.20 19.18
C LEU A 310 7.84 -8.66 18.80
N LEU A 311 8.68 -9.34 19.59
CA LEU A 311 9.00 -10.76 19.39
C LEU A 311 7.76 -11.66 19.50
N ALA A 312 6.87 -11.39 20.47
CA ALA A 312 5.62 -12.13 20.62
C ALA A 312 4.71 -11.96 19.39
N GLU A 313 4.56 -10.74 18.89
CA GLU A 313 3.79 -10.48 17.67
C GLU A 313 4.41 -11.15 16.43
N MET A 314 5.73 -11.08 16.28
CA MET A 314 6.43 -11.78 15.19
C MET A 314 6.16 -13.29 15.25
N ALA A 315 6.27 -13.90 16.42
CA ALA A 315 5.99 -15.33 16.61
C ALA A 315 4.53 -15.69 16.26
N MET A 316 3.55 -14.92 16.76
CA MET A 316 2.13 -15.12 16.42
C MET A 316 1.89 -15.06 14.91
N LYS A 317 2.45 -14.05 14.25
CA LYS A 317 2.30 -13.84 12.81
C LYS A 317 2.91 -14.99 12.01
N VAL A 318 4.11 -15.45 12.38
CA VAL A 318 4.78 -16.58 11.72
C VAL A 318 3.98 -17.87 11.84
N GLU A 319 3.48 -18.21 13.04
CA GLU A 319 2.67 -19.43 13.23
C GLU A 319 1.35 -19.38 12.46
N LEU A 320 0.68 -18.23 12.43
CA LEU A 320 -0.54 -18.05 11.65
C LEU A 320 -0.29 -18.16 10.14
N ALA A 321 0.82 -17.60 9.65
CA ALA A 321 1.22 -17.72 8.24
C ALA A 321 1.55 -19.17 7.87
N ARG A 322 2.19 -19.90 8.79
CA ARG A 322 2.48 -21.33 8.63
C ARG A 322 1.21 -22.17 8.48
N MET A 323 0.27 -22.00 9.40
CA MET A 323 -1.03 -22.68 9.33
C MET A 323 -1.81 -22.33 8.05
N ALA A 324 -1.71 -21.08 7.57
CA ALA A 324 -2.42 -20.65 6.37
C ALA A 324 -1.91 -21.38 5.11
N TYR A 325 -0.60 -21.48 4.90
CA TYR A 325 -0.08 -22.21 3.72
C TYR A 325 -0.31 -23.72 3.87
N GLN A 326 -0.17 -24.29 5.08
CA GLN A 326 -0.43 -25.71 5.35
C GLN A 326 -1.87 -26.09 4.98
N ARG A 327 -2.83 -25.24 5.39
CA ARG A 327 -4.25 -25.39 5.02
C ARG A 327 -4.44 -25.35 3.50
N ALA A 328 -3.80 -24.39 2.83
CA ALA A 328 -3.93 -24.24 1.38
C ALA A 328 -3.32 -25.42 0.61
N ALA A 329 -2.18 -25.94 1.06
CA ALA A 329 -1.52 -27.10 0.48
C ALA A 329 -2.33 -28.38 0.67
N TRP A 330 -2.82 -28.62 1.89
CA TRP A 330 -3.67 -29.77 2.19
C TRP A 330 -4.94 -29.81 1.33
N GLU A 331 -5.59 -28.67 1.12
CA GLU A 331 -6.79 -28.59 0.28
C GLU A 331 -6.57 -29.08 -1.16
N VAL A 332 -5.44 -28.73 -1.77
CA VAL A 332 -5.15 -29.14 -3.15
C VAL A 332 -4.65 -30.57 -3.26
N ASP A 333 -3.95 -31.08 -2.24
CA ASP A 333 -3.53 -32.49 -2.18
C ASP A 333 -4.73 -33.43 -2.02
N GLU A 334 -5.77 -32.99 -1.32
CA GLU A 334 -7.05 -33.69 -1.23
C GLU A 334 -7.93 -33.56 -2.49
N GLY A 335 -7.39 -33.00 -3.57
CA GLY A 335 -8.07 -32.85 -4.86
C GLY A 335 -9.15 -31.76 -4.89
N ARG A 336 -9.21 -30.88 -3.88
CA ARG A 336 -10.15 -29.74 -3.85
C ARG A 336 -9.50 -28.48 -4.41
N ARG A 337 -10.32 -27.64 -5.03
CA ARG A 337 -9.85 -26.35 -5.53
C ARG A 337 -9.54 -25.42 -4.35
N ASN A 338 -8.30 -24.98 -4.23
CA ASN A 338 -7.82 -24.23 -3.06
C ASN A 338 -7.66 -22.72 -3.29
N THR A 339 -8.09 -22.16 -4.44
CA THR A 339 -7.83 -20.76 -4.84
C THR A 339 -8.05 -19.75 -3.71
N TYR A 340 -9.11 -19.91 -2.91
CA TYR A 340 -9.41 -19.08 -1.74
C TYR A 340 -8.30 -19.14 -0.68
N TYR A 341 -8.00 -20.34 -0.16
CA TYR A 341 -6.99 -20.55 0.87
C TYR A 341 -5.59 -20.20 0.38
N ALA A 342 -5.25 -20.54 -0.86
CA ALA A 342 -3.97 -20.22 -1.47
C ALA A 342 -3.75 -18.69 -1.58
N SER A 343 -4.81 -17.94 -1.86
CA SER A 343 -4.73 -16.47 -1.93
C SER A 343 -4.60 -15.83 -0.56
N ILE A 344 -5.33 -16.34 0.45
CA ILE A 344 -5.17 -15.92 1.86
C ILE A 344 -3.74 -16.15 2.32
N ALA A 345 -3.23 -17.38 2.12
CA ALA A 345 -1.88 -17.74 2.52
C ALA A 345 -0.84 -16.83 1.89
N LYS A 346 -0.91 -16.61 0.56
CA LYS A 346 0.04 -15.75 -0.14
C LYS A 346 -0.01 -14.31 0.36
N ALA A 347 -1.20 -13.73 0.47
CA ALA A 347 -1.36 -12.34 0.89
C ALA A 347 -0.84 -12.14 2.32
N PHE A 348 -1.32 -12.95 3.25
CA PHE A 348 -0.98 -12.85 4.66
C PHE A 348 0.49 -13.13 4.94
N ALA A 349 1.04 -14.23 4.40
CA ALA A 349 2.45 -14.57 4.58
C ALA A 349 3.38 -13.53 3.93
N GLY A 350 2.99 -12.96 2.77
CA GLY A 350 3.76 -11.91 2.12
C GLY A 350 3.84 -10.61 2.92
N ASP A 351 2.72 -10.16 3.49
CA ASP A 351 2.69 -8.98 4.36
C ASP A 351 3.50 -9.20 5.66
N ILE A 352 3.37 -10.39 6.26
CA ILE A 352 4.07 -10.73 7.50
C ILE A 352 5.57 -10.87 7.30
N ALA A 353 6.01 -11.47 6.18
CA ALA A 353 7.44 -11.56 5.88
C ALA A 353 8.09 -10.17 5.84
N ASN A 354 7.39 -9.18 5.28
CA ASN A 354 7.86 -7.79 5.26
C ASN A 354 7.92 -7.19 6.66
N GLN A 355 6.84 -7.36 7.44
CA GLN A 355 6.76 -6.84 8.80
C GLN A 355 7.84 -7.46 9.71
N CYS A 356 7.96 -8.79 9.74
CA CYS A 356 8.96 -9.49 10.55
C CYS A 356 10.39 -9.12 10.14
N ALA A 357 10.66 -8.92 8.85
CA ALA A 357 11.99 -8.53 8.39
C ALA A 357 12.35 -7.10 8.84
N THR A 358 11.43 -6.14 8.75
CA THR A 358 11.69 -4.77 9.25
C THR A 358 11.77 -4.72 10.78
N ASP A 359 10.98 -5.52 11.49
CA ASP A 359 11.02 -5.62 12.95
C ASP A 359 12.35 -6.22 13.42
N ALA A 360 12.87 -7.22 12.69
CA ALA A 360 14.19 -7.78 12.96
C ALA A 360 15.30 -6.74 12.78
N VAL A 361 15.26 -5.93 11.71
CA VAL A 361 16.18 -4.78 11.54
C VAL A 361 16.07 -3.83 12.73
N GLN A 362 14.85 -3.50 13.17
CA GLN A 362 14.61 -2.59 14.28
C GLN A 362 15.18 -3.12 15.61
N ILE A 363 15.02 -4.41 15.90
CA ILE A 363 15.58 -5.05 17.11
C ILE A 363 17.10 -5.02 17.12
N PHE A 364 17.75 -5.15 15.96
CA PHE A 364 19.20 -5.02 15.83
C PHE A 364 19.69 -3.57 15.98
N GLY A 365 18.82 -2.58 15.78
CA GLY A 365 19.16 -1.16 15.79
C GLY A 365 20.14 -0.81 14.67
N GLY A 366 21.17 0.01 14.96
CA GLY A 366 22.16 0.40 13.95
C GLY A 366 22.89 -0.78 13.28
N ASN A 367 23.07 -1.90 13.98
CA ASN A 367 23.64 -3.11 13.40
C ASN A 367 22.71 -3.74 12.35
N GLY A 368 21.39 -3.60 12.52
CA GLY A 368 20.40 -4.15 11.61
C GLY A 368 20.38 -3.44 10.25
N PHE A 369 20.88 -2.21 10.20
CA PHE A 369 21.03 -1.43 8.97
C PHE A 369 22.37 -1.72 8.25
N ASN A 370 23.28 -2.48 8.88
CA ASN A 370 24.60 -2.75 8.35
C ASN A 370 24.66 -4.11 7.63
N SER A 371 25.33 -4.14 6.47
CA SER A 371 25.40 -5.33 5.59
C SER A 371 26.30 -6.48 6.10
N GLU A 372 26.95 -6.32 7.25
CA GLU A 372 27.61 -7.43 7.95
C GLU A 372 26.61 -8.29 8.74
N TYR A 373 25.40 -7.78 8.99
CA TYR A 373 24.32 -8.49 9.68
C TYR A 373 23.26 -9.01 8.69
N PRO A 374 22.60 -10.14 9.00
CA PRO A 374 21.76 -10.83 8.02
C PRO A 374 20.41 -10.15 7.76
N VAL A 375 19.92 -9.32 8.70
CA VAL A 375 18.52 -8.87 8.71
C VAL A 375 18.20 -7.81 7.64
N GLU A 376 19.17 -7.00 7.19
CA GLU A 376 18.96 -6.06 6.08
C GLU A 376 18.64 -6.80 4.77
N LYS A 377 19.35 -7.91 4.53
CA LYS A 377 19.11 -8.77 3.37
C LYS A 377 17.71 -9.36 3.43
N LEU A 378 17.27 -9.82 4.60
CA LEU A 378 15.90 -10.35 4.77
C LEU A 378 14.85 -9.28 4.44
N MET A 379 15.06 -8.03 4.83
CA MET A 379 14.15 -6.92 4.52
C MET A 379 14.07 -6.66 3.00
N ARG A 380 15.22 -6.64 2.32
CA ARG A 380 15.26 -6.51 0.85
C ARG A 380 14.58 -7.69 0.16
N ASP A 381 14.86 -8.91 0.62
CA ASP A 381 14.32 -10.15 0.06
C ASP A 381 12.81 -10.30 0.30
N ALA A 382 12.28 -9.78 1.41
CA ALA A 382 10.87 -9.93 1.78
C ALA A 382 9.92 -9.18 0.83
N LYS A 383 10.37 -8.04 0.27
CA LYS A 383 9.48 -7.13 -0.47
C LYS A 383 8.81 -7.75 -1.69
N ILE A 384 9.47 -8.70 -2.34
CA ILE A 384 8.92 -9.40 -3.52
C ILE A 384 7.65 -10.21 -3.21
N TYR A 385 7.44 -10.60 -1.95
CA TYR A 385 6.26 -11.38 -1.56
C TYR A 385 5.00 -10.52 -1.38
N GLN A 386 5.12 -9.20 -1.22
CA GLN A 386 3.98 -8.31 -1.04
C GLN A 386 3.20 -8.13 -2.36
N GLY A 387 1.87 -8.25 -2.30
CA GLY A 387 0.99 -7.97 -3.44
C GLY A 387 0.46 -6.53 -3.40
N THR A 388 0.16 -5.94 -4.56
CA THR A 388 -0.58 -4.66 -4.66
C THR A 388 -1.99 -4.84 -4.12
N GLN A 389 -2.35 -4.11 -3.06
CA GLN A 389 -3.71 -4.08 -2.51
C GLN A 389 -4.34 -2.73 -2.81
N VAL A 390 -5.49 -2.72 -3.49
CA VAL A 390 -6.40 -1.57 -3.44
C VAL A 390 -7.11 -1.64 -2.09
N LYS A 391 -6.75 -0.74 -1.17
CA LYS A 391 -7.42 -0.62 0.12
C LYS A 391 -8.63 0.29 -0.05
N ASP A 392 -9.82 -0.27 0.08
CA ASP A 392 -11.09 0.47 0.00
C ASP A 392 -12.05 0.03 1.12
N VAL A 393 -13.13 0.78 1.32
CA VAL A 393 -14.20 0.46 2.27
C VAL A 393 -15.44 -0.11 1.57
N ILE A 394 -16.26 -0.83 2.32
CA ILE A 394 -17.58 -1.28 1.86
C ILE A 394 -18.63 -0.36 2.47
N ILE A 395 -19.36 0.36 1.62
CA ILE A 395 -20.55 1.12 2.03
C ILE A 395 -21.72 0.12 2.14
N LYS A 396 -22.33 0.04 3.32
CA LYS A 396 -23.47 -0.85 3.53
C LYS A 396 -24.72 -0.34 2.79
N PRO A 397 -25.62 -1.22 2.32
CA PRO A 397 -26.83 -0.79 1.63
C PRO A 397 -27.78 0.07 2.46
N ASP A 398 -27.72 -0.04 3.78
CA ASP A 398 -28.49 0.74 4.77
C ASP A 398 -27.75 1.99 5.25
N ALA A 399 -26.61 2.34 4.65
CA ALA A 399 -25.86 3.54 5.03
C ALA A 399 -26.69 4.82 4.79
N PRO A 400 -26.47 5.86 5.61
CA PRO A 400 -27.22 7.12 5.51
C PRO A 400 -27.04 7.76 4.13
N ASN A 401 -28.14 8.23 3.54
CA ASN A 401 -28.15 8.80 2.18
C ASN A 401 -28.79 10.20 2.10
N THR A 402 -29.17 10.74 3.25
CA THR A 402 -29.75 12.08 3.40
C THR A 402 -28.88 12.88 4.35
N LEU A 403 -28.63 14.15 4.06
CA LEU A 403 -27.79 15.01 4.90
C LEU A 403 -28.56 15.47 6.14
N LEU A 404 -27.96 15.32 7.33
CA LEU A 404 -28.57 15.64 8.62
C LEU A 404 -28.06 16.98 9.19
N LEU A 405 -28.27 18.08 8.46
CA LEU A 405 -27.73 19.41 8.79
C LEU A 405 -27.97 19.86 10.23
N ASP A 406 -29.22 19.78 10.71
CA ASP A 406 -29.55 20.23 12.08
C ASP A 406 -28.80 19.42 13.14
N LYS A 407 -28.63 18.11 12.94
CA LYS A 407 -27.85 17.25 13.85
C LYS A 407 -26.37 17.60 13.82
N HIS A 408 -25.82 17.90 12.65
CA HIS A 408 -24.43 18.35 12.54
C HIS A 408 -24.21 19.69 13.26
N ALA A 409 -25.19 20.61 13.18
CA ALA A 409 -25.16 21.85 13.92
C ALA A 409 -25.28 21.64 15.44
N ASP A 410 -26.11 20.70 15.89
CA ASP A 410 -26.22 20.30 17.30
C ASP A 410 -24.91 19.69 17.83
N TYR A 411 -24.30 18.80 17.05
CA TYR A 411 -22.99 18.20 17.34
C TYR A 411 -21.92 19.27 17.56
N ILE A 412 -21.77 20.19 16.61
CA ILE A 412 -20.76 21.25 16.68
C ILE A 412 -21.04 22.24 17.83
N ALA A 413 -22.30 22.62 18.06
CA ALA A 413 -22.66 23.50 19.16
C ALA A 413 -22.42 22.87 20.54
N ALA A 414 -22.54 21.54 20.65
CA ALA A 414 -22.21 20.81 21.87
C ALA A 414 -20.70 20.60 22.05
N TYR A 415 -19.94 20.55 20.96
CA TYR A 415 -18.50 20.32 20.97
C TYR A 415 -17.77 21.43 21.75
N GLY A 416 -16.97 21.03 22.76
CA GLY A 416 -16.21 21.97 23.60
C GLY A 416 -17.03 22.69 24.70
N SER A 417 -18.33 22.40 24.85
CA SER A 417 -19.16 22.99 25.91
C SER A 417 -18.84 22.46 27.32
N LYS A 418 -18.29 21.24 27.41
CA LYS A 418 -17.89 20.59 28.68
C LYS A 418 -16.42 20.85 28.99
N LYS A 419 -16.14 22.01 29.60
CA LYS A 419 -14.76 22.46 29.88
C LYS A 419 -14.02 21.59 30.90
N ASP A 420 -14.75 20.86 31.74
CA ASP A 420 -14.18 19.97 32.77
C ASP A 420 -13.92 18.54 32.26
N ASP A 421 -14.11 18.28 30.96
CA ASP A 421 -13.91 16.96 30.36
C ASP A 421 -12.45 16.70 29.98
N TYR A 422 -12.04 15.44 30.04
CA TYR A 422 -10.71 14.98 29.65
C TYR A 422 -10.40 15.29 28.18
N GLU A 423 -11.38 15.11 27.29
CA GLU A 423 -11.26 15.40 25.86
C GLU A 423 -11.04 16.89 25.58
N TYR A 424 -11.65 17.77 26.38
CA TYR A 424 -11.44 19.21 26.28
C TYR A 424 -9.96 19.55 26.57
N THR A 425 -9.38 18.96 27.60
CA THR A 425 -7.96 19.18 27.96
C THR A 425 -7.01 18.58 26.91
N LEU A 426 -7.30 17.36 26.43
CA LEU A 426 -6.46 16.71 25.42
C LEU A 426 -6.43 17.45 24.09
N SER A 427 -7.47 18.21 23.73
CA SER A 427 -7.58 18.92 22.46
C SER A 427 -6.97 20.33 22.46
N GLU A 428 -6.34 20.77 23.56
CA GLU A 428 -5.75 22.12 23.66
C GLU A 428 -4.78 22.45 22.52
N TYR A 429 -3.96 21.49 22.09
CA TYR A 429 -2.99 21.69 21.01
C TYR A 429 -3.62 21.90 19.63
N LEU A 430 -4.91 21.64 19.45
CA LEU A 430 -5.66 21.88 18.20
C LEU A 430 -6.77 22.92 18.34
N ARG A 431 -6.95 23.50 19.54
CA ARG A 431 -8.17 24.22 19.90
C ARG A 431 -8.50 25.37 18.95
N MET A 432 -7.54 26.22 18.60
CA MET A 432 -7.75 27.30 17.64
C MET A 432 -8.27 26.79 16.28
N SER A 433 -7.68 25.72 15.76
CA SER A 433 -8.13 25.11 14.50
C SER A 433 -9.48 24.41 14.65
N GLY A 434 -9.74 23.76 15.79
CA GLY A 434 -11.05 23.18 16.11
C GLY A 434 -12.18 24.22 16.13
N ILE A 435 -11.92 25.39 16.71
CA ILE A 435 -12.85 26.53 16.68
C ILE A 435 -13.07 26.99 15.23
N TYR A 436 -12.01 27.14 14.44
CA TYR A 436 -12.14 27.50 13.02
C TYR A 436 -12.99 26.49 12.25
N TRP A 437 -12.77 25.19 12.43
CA TRP A 437 -13.55 24.15 11.76
C TRP A 437 -15.02 24.22 12.15
N GLY A 438 -15.30 24.30 13.46
CA GLY A 438 -16.64 24.41 13.99
C GLY A 438 -17.38 25.66 13.51
N LEU A 439 -16.75 26.83 13.55
CA LEU A 439 -17.39 28.07 13.10
C LEU A 439 -17.65 28.09 11.60
N THR A 440 -16.70 27.60 10.81
CA THR A 440 -16.83 27.60 9.35
C THR A 440 -17.95 26.68 8.91
N VAL A 441 -18.03 25.47 9.48
CA VAL A 441 -19.14 24.57 9.16
C VAL A 441 -20.47 25.12 9.64
N MET A 442 -20.52 25.75 10.82
CA MET A 442 -21.73 26.41 11.31
C MET A 442 -22.19 27.54 10.39
N ASP A 443 -21.28 28.34 9.82
CA ASP A 443 -21.68 29.36 8.85
C ASP A 443 -22.13 28.76 7.52
N LEU A 444 -21.44 27.73 7.00
CA LEU A 444 -21.86 27.02 5.79
C LEU A 444 -23.26 26.41 5.92
N MET A 445 -23.65 26.00 7.12
CA MET A 445 -24.99 25.50 7.45
C MET A 445 -26.01 26.61 7.79
N GLY A 446 -25.60 27.90 7.80
CA GLY A 446 -26.46 29.03 8.16
C GLY A 446 -26.77 29.15 9.66
N GLN A 447 -25.96 28.53 10.51
CA GLN A 447 -26.17 28.34 11.95
C GLN A 447 -25.13 29.05 12.82
N LEU A 448 -24.30 29.92 12.25
CA LEU A 448 -23.20 30.62 12.97
C LEU A 448 -23.68 31.36 14.24
N SER A 449 -24.91 31.88 14.26
CA SER A 449 -25.49 32.58 15.41
C SER A 449 -25.65 31.73 16.67
N ARG A 450 -25.53 30.40 16.57
CA ARG A 450 -25.56 29.48 17.72
C ARG A 450 -24.27 29.47 18.52
N MET A 451 -23.19 30.05 17.98
CA MET A 451 -21.86 30.02 18.57
C MET A 451 -21.60 31.26 19.44
N ASN A 452 -20.87 31.10 20.54
CA ASN A 452 -20.59 32.22 21.45
C ASN A 452 -19.47 33.11 20.89
N ARG A 453 -19.87 34.14 20.12
CA ARG A 453 -18.95 35.07 19.46
C ARG A 453 -18.01 35.78 20.44
N GLU A 454 -18.51 36.30 21.56
CA GLU A 454 -17.71 37.09 22.51
C GLU A 454 -16.61 36.25 23.15
N GLU A 455 -16.96 35.05 23.62
CA GLU A 455 -16.02 34.10 24.23
C GLU A 455 -14.90 33.69 23.26
N ILE A 456 -15.24 33.44 22.00
CA ILE A 456 -14.27 33.04 20.99
C ILE A 456 -13.33 34.19 20.64
N ILE A 457 -13.85 35.41 20.49
CA ILE A 457 -13.03 36.60 20.22
C ILE A 457 -12.05 36.85 21.38
N ASP A 458 -12.51 36.74 22.62
CA ASP A 458 -11.66 36.95 23.79
C ASP A 458 -10.61 35.84 23.95
N PHE A 459 -10.94 34.59 23.61
CA PHE A 459 -9.98 33.50 23.53
C PHE A 459 -8.86 33.81 22.51
N ILE A 460 -9.21 34.24 21.29
CA ILE A 460 -8.24 34.59 20.25
C ILE A 460 -7.30 35.71 20.72
N LYS A 461 -7.85 36.77 21.31
CA LYS A 461 -7.04 37.87 21.88
C LYS A 461 -6.04 37.33 22.90
N SER A 462 -6.47 36.44 23.79
CA SER A 462 -5.58 35.86 24.82
C SER A 462 -4.48 34.96 24.26
N CYS A 463 -4.62 34.49 23.02
CA CYS A 463 -3.64 33.62 22.35
C CYS A 463 -2.66 34.39 21.47
N GLN A 464 -2.81 35.71 21.30
CA GLN A 464 -1.83 36.50 20.55
C GLN A 464 -0.59 36.79 21.40
N HIS A 465 0.58 36.43 20.88
CA HIS A 465 1.86 36.68 21.54
C HIS A 465 2.45 38.05 21.17
N ASP A 466 3.41 38.51 21.96
CA ASP A 466 4.13 39.78 21.70
C ASP A 466 4.84 39.80 20.34
N CYS A 467 5.29 38.63 19.87
CA CYS A 467 5.89 38.46 18.55
C CYS A 467 4.88 38.55 17.39
N GLY A 468 3.58 38.63 17.68
CA GLY A 468 2.48 38.75 16.71
C GLY A 468 1.78 37.45 16.38
N GLY A 469 2.50 36.32 16.42
CA GLY A 469 1.92 35.00 16.16
C GLY A 469 0.87 34.61 17.19
N ILE A 470 -0.08 33.76 16.77
CA ILE A 470 -1.18 33.29 17.60
C ILE A 470 -1.00 31.79 17.85
N SER A 471 -1.22 31.35 19.09
CA SER A 471 -1.05 29.96 19.52
C SER A 471 -2.35 29.15 19.47
N ALA A 472 -2.23 27.82 19.59
CA ALA A 472 -3.39 26.92 19.59
C ALA A 472 -4.32 27.15 20.78
N SER A 473 -3.73 27.46 21.94
CA SER A 473 -4.38 27.71 23.22
C SER A 473 -3.46 28.54 24.12
N ILE A 474 -3.99 29.06 25.21
CA ILE A 474 -3.26 29.86 26.18
C ILE A 474 -2.08 29.06 26.73
N GLY A 475 -0.86 29.64 26.68
CA GLY A 475 0.36 29.01 27.17
C GLY A 475 1.09 28.12 26.16
N HIS A 476 0.57 27.96 24.94
CA HIS A 476 1.25 27.26 23.85
C HIS A 476 2.14 28.21 23.03
N ASP A 477 3.09 27.67 22.29
CA ASP A 477 3.89 28.46 21.34
C ASP A 477 3.02 28.93 20.14
N PRO A 478 3.25 30.14 19.62
CA PRO A 478 2.57 30.62 18.42
C PRO A 478 3.07 29.89 17.17
N HIS A 479 2.16 29.66 16.21
CA HIS A 479 2.48 28.93 14.97
C HIS A 479 1.64 29.46 13.79
N LEU A 480 2.15 29.37 12.56
CA LEU A 480 1.45 29.85 11.35
C LEU A 480 0.06 29.25 11.16
N LEU A 481 -0.09 27.94 11.41
CA LEU A 481 -1.38 27.24 11.32
C LEU A 481 -2.46 27.92 12.18
N TYR A 482 -2.17 28.18 13.46
CA TYR A 482 -3.15 28.77 14.38
C TYR A 482 -3.34 30.27 14.13
N THR A 483 -2.29 30.94 13.64
CA THR A 483 -2.37 32.34 13.17
C THR A 483 -3.33 32.48 12.01
N LEU A 484 -3.25 31.59 11.00
CA LEU A 484 -4.23 31.54 9.92
C LEU A 484 -5.63 31.25 10.45
N SER A 485 -5.81 30.19 11.25
CA SER A 485 -7.12 29.83 11.81
C SER A 485 -7.77 31.01 12.56
N ALA A 486 -7.00 31.72 13.37
CA ALA A 486 -7.47 32.91 14.08
C ALA A 486 -7.89 34.04 13.12
N VAL A 487 -7.07 34.35 12.11
CA VAL A 487 -7.40 35.37 11.10
C VAL A 487 -8.65 34.98 10.30
N GLN A 488 -8.82 33.69 9.98
CA GLN A 488 -10.03 33.20 9.33
C GLN A 488 -11.27 33.34 10.23
N ILE A 489 -11.18 32.97 11.51
CA ILE A 489 -12.27 33.14 12.48
C ILE A 489 -12.67 34.62 12.59
N LEU A 490 -11.69 35.51 12.74
CA LEU A 490 -11.96 36.94 12.85
C LEU A 490 -12.52 37.52 11.55
N SER A 491 -12.12 36.98 10.40
CA SER A 491 -12.70 37.35 9.09
C SER A 491 -14.15 36.89 8.97
N LEU A 492 -14.50 35.68 9.44
CA LEU A 492 -15.89 35.19 9.51
C LEU A 492 -16.76 36.16 10.32
N TYR A 493 -16.28 36.59 11.48
CA TYR A 493 -17.00 37.51 12.38
C TYR A 493 -16.86 39.00 12.04
N ASP A 494 -16.12 39.37 10.99
CA ASP A 494 -15.83 40.76 10.66
C ASP A 494 -15.27 41.54 11.87
N SER A 495 -14.24 40.97 12.50
CA SER A 495 -13.68 41.42 13.80
C SER A 495 -12.16 41.40 13.81
N ILE A 496 -11.52 41.61 12.65
CA ILE A 496 -10.05 41.55 12.53
C ILE A 496 -9.31 42.58 13.40
N ASN A 497 -9.98 43.68 13.72
CA ASN A 497 -9.47 44.79 14.51
C ASN A 497 -9.20 44.46 15.99
N VAL A 498 -9.53 43.25 16.44
CA VAL A 498 -9.31 42.82 17.84
C VAL A 498 -7.90 42.32 18.11
N ILE A 499 -7.12 42.03 17.07
CA ILE A 499 -5.71 41.63 17.15
C ILE A 499 -4.80 42.71 16.58
N ASP A 500 -3.54 42.71 16.97
CA ASP A 500 -2.52 43.56 16.38
C ASP A 500 -2.10 42.99 15.00
N VAL A 501 -2.70 43.52 13.94
CA VAL A 501 -2.49 43.08 12.55
C VAL A 501 -1.05 43.31 12.09
N ASP A 502 -0.45 44.44 12.44
CA ASP A 502 0.91 44.77 12.01
C ASP A 502 1.92 43.78 12.62
N LYS A 503 1.73 43.39 13.88
CA LYS A 503 2.53 42.32 14.48
C LYS A 503 2.31 40.95 13.84
N VAL A 504 1.08 40.60 13.45
CA VAL A 504 0.83 39.35 12.70
C VAL A 504 1.60 39.35 11.37
N VAL A 505 1.59 40.48 10.65
CA VAL A 505 2.34 40.63 9.40
C VAL A 505 3.85 40.49 9.66
N ASP A 506 4.37 41.12 10.71
CA ASP A 506 5.78 41.01 11.10
C ASP A 506 6.17 39.57 11.47
N TYR A 507 5.29 38.85 12.17
CA TYR A 507 5.48 37.43 12.51
C TYR A 507 5.57 36.56 11.25
N VAL A 508 4.58 36.67 10.35
CA VAL A 508 4.55 35.89 9.10
C VAL A 508 5.78 36.19 8.24
N ARG A 509 6.12 37.47 8.08
CA ARG A 509 7.32 37.89 7.35
C ARG A 509 8.60 37.34 7.97
N GLY A 510 8.70 37.34 9.30
CA GLY A 510 9.86 36.85 10.04
C GLY A 510 10.10 35.34 9.90
N LEU A 511 9.11 34.58 9.45
CA LEU A 511 9.20 33.14 9.23
C LEU A 511 9.63 32.75 7.81
N GLN A 512 9.69 33.72 6.88
CA GLN A 512 10.19 33.47 5.53
C GLN A 512 11.72 33.25 5.56
N GLN A 513 12.16 32.16 4.95
CA GLN A 513 13.57 31.78 4.84
C GLN A 513 14.24 32.39 3.60
N GLU A 514 15.57 32.31 3.54
CA GLU A 514 16.34 32.85 2.41
C GLU A 514 16.01 32.19 1.07
N ASP A 515 15.59 30.92 1.06
CA ASP A 515 15.18 30.18 -0.15
C ASP A 515 13.71 30.43 -0.54
N GLY A 516 12.99 31.26 0.21
CA GLY A 516 11.58 31.58 -0.02
C GLY A 516 10.59 30.69 0.71
N SER A 517 11.05 29.57 1.29
CA SER A 517 10.21 28.70 2.11
C SER A 517 9.77 29.41 3.40
N PHE A 518 8.75 28.86 4.07
CA PHE A 518 8.27 29.38 5.36
C PHE A 518 8.45 28.33 6.44
N ALA A 519 9.00 28.75 7.58
CA ALA A 519 8.98 27.97 8.80
C ALA A 519 7.61 28.07 9.49
N GLY A 520 7.15 26.98 10.11
CA GLY A 520 5.89 26.98 10.85
C GLY A 520 5.91 27.87 12.10
N ASP A 521 7.08 27.93 12.75
CA ASP A 521 7.37 28.71 13.95
C ASP A 521 8.90 28.91 14.11
N LYS A 522 9.32 29.34 15.31
CA LYS A 522 10.72 29.59 15.68
C LYS A 522 11.63 28.34 15.65
N TRP A 523 11.07 27.13 15.59
CA TRP A 523 11.82 25.87 15.61
C TRP A 523 12.23 25.38 14.21
N GLY A 524 11.75 26.06 13.15
CA GLY A 524 12.31 25.93 11.80
C GLY A 524 11.82 24.75 10.97
N GLU A 525 10.69 24.13 11.30
CA GLU A 525 10.07 23.13 10.41
C GLU A 525 9.63 23.79 9.10
N ILE A 526 10.08 23.24 7.96
CA ILE A 526 9.71 23.72 6.62
C ILE A 526 8.71 22.78 5.98
N ASP A 527 7.61 23.34 5.47
CA ASP A 527 6.56 22.61 4.76
C ASP A 527 5.79 23.54 3.81
N THR A 528 5.39 23.06 2.63
CA THR A 528 4.52 23.81 1.70
C THR A 528 3.19 24.23 2.31
N ARG A 529 2.69 23.53 3.32
CA ARG A 529 1.55 23.97 4.15
C ARG A 529 1.78 25.34 4.75
N PHE A 530 2.99 25.61 5.25
CA PHE A 530 3.31 26.89 5.89
C PHE A 530 3.43 28.02 4.86
N SER A 531 3.89 27.70 3.64
CA SER A 531 3.89 28.66 2.52
C SER A 531 2.45 29.08 2.18
N PHE A 532 1.53 28.11 2.09
CA PHE A 532 0.11 28.40 1.91
C PHE A 532 -0.46 29.20 3.09
N CYS A 533 -0.19 28.81 4.34
CA CYS A 533 -0.70 29.52 5.51
C CYS A 533 -0.22 30.96 5.60
N ALA A 534 1.05 31.22 5.28
CA ALA A 534 1.60 32.56 5.24
C ALA A 534 0.87 33.44 4.22
N VAL A 535 0.76 32.96 2.97
CA VAL A 535 0.10 33.70 1.89
C VAL A 535 -1.40 33.86 2.14
N ALA A 536 -2.10 32.84 2.63
CA ALA A 536 -3.50 32.93 2.97
C ALA A 536 -3.75 33.94 4.09
N THR A 537 -2.90 33.96 5.13
CA THR A 537 -2.98 34.93 6.24
C THR A 537 -2.80 36.35 5.71
N LEU A 538 -1.76 36.59 4.93
CA LEU A 538 -1.47 37.92 4.37
C LEU A 538 -2.53 38.37 3.36
N ALA A 539 -3.10 37.46 2.57
CA ALA A 539 -4.18 37.76 1.64
C ALA A 539 -5.46 38.21 2.37
N LEU A 540 -5.85 37.50 3.43
CA LEU A 540 -7.00 37.87 4.27
C LEU A 540 -6.81 39.23 4.96
N LEU A 541 -5.56 39.61 5.23
CA LEU A 541 -5.21 40.90 5.83
C LEU A 541 -4.95 42.02 4.79
N GLY A 542 -4.91 41.70 3.50
CA GLY A 542 -4.57 42.65 2.43
C GLY A 542 -3.10 43.12 2.47
N LYS A 543 -2.17 42.22 2.83
CA LYS A 543 -0.75 42.51 3.12
C LYS A 543 0.24 41.56 2.40
N LEU A 544 -0.11 41.10 1.20
CA LEU A 544 0.75 40.19 0.41
C LEU A 544 2.11 40.79 0.04
N ASP A 545 2.20 42.12 0.01
CA ASP A 545 3.43 42.89 -0.27
C ASP A 545 4.48 42.82 0.86
N ALA A 546 4.14 42.22 2.00
CA ALA A 546 5.03 42.12 3.15
C ALA A 546 6.15 41.08 3.00
N ILE A 547 6.04 40.15 2.05
CA ILE A 547 6.99 39.02 1.86
C ILE A 547 7.68 39.08 0.50
N ASN A 548 8.78 38.34 0.37
CA ASN A 548 9.40 38.11 -0.93
C ASN A 548 8.57 37.11 -1.74
N MET A 549 7.64 37.61 -2.54
CA MET A 549 6.70 36.79 -3.30
C MET A 549 7.41 35.89 -4.33
N ASP A 550 8.37 36.44 -5.07
CA ASP A 550 9.06 35.71 -6.14
C ASP A 550 9.78 34.47 -5.61
N LYS A 551 10.49 34.60 -4.48
CA LYS A 551 11.15 33.45 -3.84
C LYS A 551 10.16 32.44 -3.29
N ALA A 552 9.05 32.89 -2.71
CA ALA A 552 8.02 31.98 -2.20
C ALA A 552 7.41 31.14 -3.34
N VAL A 553 7.14 31.75 -4.50
CA VAL A 553 6.68 31.07 -5.71
C VAL A 553 7.74 30.08 -6.21
N GLU A 554 9.01 30.48 -6.27
CA GLU A 554 10.12 29.60 -6.67
C GLU A 554 10.22 28.35 -5.78
N PHE A 555 10.14 28.52 -4.46
CA PHE A 555 10.13 27.39 -3.52
C PHE A 555 8.95 26.44 -3.76
N VAL A 556 7.72 26.95 -3.84
CA VAL A 556 6.53 26.11 -4.02
C VAL A 556 6.61 25.32 -5.34
N LEU A 557 7.07 25.94 -6.43
CA LEU A 557 7.25 25.27 -7.71
C LEU A 557 8.36 24.22 -7.67
N SER A 558 9.42 24.44 -6.89
CA SER A 558 10.48 23.45 -6.70
C SER A 558 10.02 22.17 -5.97
N CYS A 559 8.85 22.21 -5.33
CA CYS A 559 8.19 21.06 -4.71
C CYS A 559 7.31 20.25 -5.68
N MET A 560 7.15 20.69 -6.93
CA MET A 560 6.38 19.99 -7.96
C MET A 560 7.14 18.76 -8.46
N ASN A 561 6.44 17.63 -8.55
CA ASN A 561 6.98 16.36 -9.01
C ASN A 561 6.66 16.08 -10.47
N PHE A 562 7.33 15.08 -11.05
CA PHE A 562 7.15 14.66 -12.45
C PHE A 562 5.72 14.17 -12.76
N ASP A 563 4.97 13.76 -11.74
CA ASP A 563 3.58 13.31 -11.84
C ASP A 563 2.57 14.48 -11.80
N GLY A 564 3.07 15.72 -11.79
CA GLY A 564 2.28 16.96 -11.69
C GLY A 564 1.85 17.30 -10.26
N GLY A 565 2.03 16.40 -9.29
CA GLY A 565 1.71 16.60 -7.89
C GLY A 565 2.77 17.43 -7.14
N PHE A 566 2.54 17.62 -5.84
CA PHE A 566 3.43 18.39 -4.97
C PHE A 566 3.72 17.64 -3.67
N GLY A 567 4.97 17.69 -3.24
CA GLY A 567 5.41 17.23 -1.91
C GLY A 567 5.57 18.37 -0.90
N CYS A 568 5.88 18.04 0.36
CA CYS A 568 6.06 19.04 1.43
C CYS A 568 7.31 19.93 1.28
N ARG A 569 8.29 19.48 0.49
CA ARG A 569 9.56 20.14 0.17
C ARG A 569 10.12 19.52 -1.13
N PRO A 570 11.17 20.09 -1.75
CA PRO A 570 11.74 19.54 -2.97
C PRO A 570 12.18 18.08 -2.80
N GLY A 571 11.75 17.22 -3.72
CA GLY A 571 12.04 15.79 -3.72
C GLY A 571 11.15 14.92 -2.81
N SER A 572 10.19 15.51 -2.09
CA SER A 572 9.20 14.75 -1.33
C SER A 572 8.10 14.16 -2.23
N GLU A 573 7.54 13.02 -1.84
CA GLU A 573 6.44 12.36 -2.55
C GLU A 573 5.18 13.24 -2.64
N SER A 574 4.48 13.16 -3.78
CA SER A 574 3.20 13.84 -4.00
C SER A 574 2.12 13.37 -3.01
N HIS A 575 1.40 14.33 -2.41
CA HIS A 575 0.33 14.06 -1.45
C HIS A 575 -0.85 15.02 -1.65
N ALA A 576 -2.09 14.54 -1.63
CA ALA A 576 -3.27 15.35 -1.94
C ALA A 576 -3.40 16.61 -1.06
N GLY A 577 -3.10 16.51 0.25
CA GLY A 577 -3.10 17.66 1.14
C GLY A 577 -2.03 18.71 0.78
N GLN A 578 -0.87 18.28 0.27
CA GLN A 578 0.19 19.20 -0.15
C GLN A 578 -0.12 19.83 -1.50
N ILE A 579 -0.74 19.06 -2.39
CA ILE A 579 -1.28 19.56 -3.66
C ILE A 579 -2.31 20.67 -3.40
N TYR A 580 -3.22 20.49 -2.45
CA TYR A 580 -4.15 21.54 -2.06
C TYR A 580 -3.43 22.81 -1.61
N CYS A 581 -2.46 22.69 -0.72
CA CYS A 581 -1.70 23.86 -0.25
C CYS A 581 -0.95 24.56 -1.38
N CYS A 582 -0.30 23.81 -2.28
CA CYS A 582 0.45 24.38 -3.39
C CYS A 582 -0.47 25.01 -4.44
N THR A 583 -1.56 24.34 -4.83
CA THR A 583 -2.53 24.91 -5.77
C THR A 583 -3.25 26.11 -5.18
N GLY A 584 -3.60 26.08 -3.89
CA GLY A 584 -4.14 27.22 -3.16
C GLY A 584 -3.16 28.39 -3.09
N PHE A 585 -1.88 28.12 -2.83
CA PHE A 585 -0.83 29.14 -2.86
C PHE A 585 -0.72 29.78 -4.25
N LEU A 586 -0.64 28.97 -5.31
CA LEU A 586 -0.53 29.46 -6.69
C LEU A 586 -1.80 30.21 -7.13
N SER A 587 -2.97 29.82 -6.61
CA SER A 587 -4.25 30.50 -6.81
C SER A 587 -4.28 31.89 -6.17
N VAL A 588 -3.83 32.03 -4.92
CA VAL A 588 -3.77 33.34 -4.25
C VAL A 588 -2.73 34.26 -4.87
N THR A 589 -1.64 33.70 -5.41
CA THR A 589 -0.53 34.47 -5.99
C THR A 589 -0.65 34.73 -7.50
N GLY A 590 -1.70 34.22 -8.16
CA GLY A 590 -1.92 34.39 -9.61
C GLY A 590 -0.96 33.58 -10.49
N GLN A 591 -0.44 32.47 -9.97
CA GLN A 591 0.59 31.62 -10.58
C GLN A 591 0.08 30.24 -11.04
N LEU A 592 -1.24 30.03 -11.11
CA LEU A 592 -1.81 28.75 -11.55
C LEU A 592 -1.42 28.34 -12.98
N HIS A 593 -1.10 29.30 -13.84
CA HIS A 593 -0.63 29.06 -15.21
C HIS A 593 0.65 28.22 -15.30
N GLN A 594 1.38 28.07 -14.19
CA GLN A 594 2.60 27.24 -14.12
C GLN A 594 2.30 25.75 -13.87
N VAL A 595 1.05 25.39 -13.54
CA VAL A 595 0.64 24.01 -13.29
C VAL A 595 0.12 23.38 -14.58
N ASN A 596 0.58 22.16 -14.88
CA ASN A 596 -0.08 21.32 -15.88
C ASN A 596 -1.38 20.74 -15.29
N ALA A 597 -2.50 21.44 -15.51
CA ALA A 597 -3.79 21.12 -14.93
C ALA A 597 -4.30 19.71 -15.29
N ASP A 598 -4.02 19.20 -16.49
CA ASP A 598 -4.47 17.88 -16.91
C ASP A 598 -3.65 16.76 -16.28
N LEU A 599 -2.33 16.93 -16.21
CA LEU A 599 -1.45 15.96 -15.54
C LEU A 599 -1.76 15.86 -14.05
N LEU A 600 -1.89 17.01 -13.37
CA LEU A 600 -2.29 17.06 -11.98
C LEU A 600 -3.72 16.54 -11.77
N GLY A 601 -4.64 16.87 -12.69
CA GLY A 601 -6.01 16.39 -12.69
C GLY A 601 -6.10 14.87 -12.74
N TRP A 602 -5.27 14.22 -13.56
CA TRP A 602 -5.16 12.76 -13.63
C TRP A 602 -4.71 12.16 -12.30
N TRP A 603 -3.66 12.74 -11.70
CA TRP A 603 -3.17 12.28 -10.40
C TRP A 603 -4.25 12.34 -9.32
N LEU A 604 -5.03 13.43 -9.30
CA LEU A 604 -6.09 13.67 -8.33
C LEU A 604 -7.32 12.79 -8.56
N CYS A 605 -7.80 12.62 -9.79
CA CYS A 605 -9.00 11.82 -10.04
C CYS A 605 -8.77 10.32 -9.80
N GLU A 606 -7.55 9.82 -10.01
CA GLU A 606 -7.16 8.44 -9.68
C GLU A 606 -7.14 8.14 -8.17
N ARG A 607 -7.43 9.12 -7.33
CA ARG A 607 -7.65 8.90 -5.89
C ARG A 607 -9.06 8.40 -5.58
N GLN A 608 -9.99 8.46 -6.54
CA GLN A 608 -11.35 8.00 -6.30
C GLN A 608 -11.41 6.47 -6.36
N LEU A 609 -11.77 5.87 -5.24
CA LEU A 609 -11.85 4.42 -5.07
C LEU A 609 -13.24 3.88 -5.45
N PRO A 610 -13.40 2.56 -5.63
CA PRO A 610 -14.70 1.94 -5.97
C PRO A 610 -15.88 2.36 -5.06
N SER A 611 -15.64 2.55 -3.75
CA SER A 611 -16.62 3.06 -2.77
C SER A 611 -17.12 4.47 -3.09
N GLY A 612 -16.38 5.24 -3.88
CA GLY A 612 -16.62 6.65 -4.18
C GLY A 612 -15.74 7.61 -3.39
N GLY A 613 -15.20 7.15 -2.25
CA GLY A 613 -14.30 7.94 -1.42
C GLY A 613 -12.94 8.20 -2.07
N LEU A 614 -12.28 9.25 -1.59
CA LEU A 614 -10.99 9.70 -2.11
C LEU A 614 -9.88 9.39 -1.08
N ASN A 615 -8.68 9.04 -1.55
CA ASN A 615 -7.51 8.86 -0.70
C ASN A 615 -6.42 9.91 -0.96
N GLY A 616 -5.49 10.07 -0.02
CA GLY A 616 -4.42 11.09 -0.12
C GLY A 616 -3.21 10.69 -0.93
N ARG A 617 -3.05 9.38 -1.13
CA ARG A 617 -1.95 8.73 -1.84
C ARG A 617 -2.38 7.31 -2.24
N PRO A 618 -1.70 6.68 -3.21
CA PRO A 618 -1.99 5.29 -3.59
C PRO A 618 -1.98 4.34 -2.38
N GLU A 619 -2.79 3.29 -2.45
CA GLU A 619 -2.85 2.19 -1.46
C GLU A 619 -3.32 2.59 -0.04
N LYS A 620 -3.88 3.80 0.14
CA LYS A 620 -4.57 4.20 1.37
C LYS A 620 -6.08 4.04 1.24
N LEU A 621 -6.71 3.75 2.37
CA LEU A 621 -8.17 3.78 2.50
C LEU A 621 -8.69 5.18 2.15
N PRO A 622 -9.94 5.28 1.68
CA PRO A 622 -10.57 6.57 1.50
C PRO A 622 -10.81 7.23 2.87
N ASP A 623 -10.89 8.56 2.86
CA ASP A 623 -11.10 9.37 4.05
C ASP A 623 -11.88 10.65 3.64
N VAL A 624 -12.90 11.02 4.44
CA VAL A 624 -13.75 12.19 4.19
C VAL A 624 -12.96 13.47 3.98
N CYS A 625 -11.82 13.68 4.65
CA CYS A 625 -11.05 14.91 4.46
C CYS A 625 -10.52 15.08 3.04
N TYR A 626 -10.30 14.00 2.27
CA TYR A 626 -9.93 14.10 0.86
C TYR A 626 -11.10 14.49 -0.06
N SER A 627 -12.34 14.41 0.43
CA SER A 627 -13.49 15.06 -0.21
C SER A 627 -13.34 16.58 -0.24
N TRP A 628 -12.48 17.14 0.60
CA TRP A 628 -12.00 18.51 0.49
C TRP A 628 -10.68 18.57 -0.28
N TRP A 629 -9.59 17.98 0.24
CA TRP A 629 -8.25 18.22 -0.31
C TRP A 629 -8.13 17.92 -1.81
N VAL A 630 -8.72 16.81 -2.28
CA VAL A 630 -8.69 16.44 -3.70
C VAL A 630 -9.71 17.26 -4.49
N LEU A 631 -10.93 17.37 -3.99
CA LEU A 631 -12.03 18.03 -4.71
C LEU A 631 -11.80 19.54 -4.89
N ALA A 632 -11.28 20.20 -3.85
CA ALA A 632 -10.91 21.61 -3.88
C ALA A 632 -9.75 21.85 -4.84
N SER A 633 -8.72 21.00 -4.84
CA SER A 633 -7.63 21.06 -5.82
C SER A 633 -8.15 20.91 -7.25
N LEU A 634 -9.03 19.93 -7.49
CA LEU A 634 -9.70 19.74 -8.79
C LEU A 634 -10.56 20.95 -9.16
N LYS A 635 -11.22 21.61 -8.21
CA LYS A 635 -11.98 22.83 -8.44
C LYS A 635 -11.07 24.00 -8.84
N ILE A 636 -9.95 24.18 -8.13
CA ILE A 636 -8.96 25.25 -8.41
C ILE A 636 -8.41 25.12 -9.83
N ILE A 637 -8.15 23.90 -10.30
CA ILE A 637 -7.58 23.66 -11.64
C ILE A 637 -8.62 23.39 -12.73
N GLY A 638 -9.93 23.61 -12.48
CA GLY A 638 -10.97 23.46 -13.51
C GLY A 638 -11.28 22.01 -13.91
N ARG A 639 -11.06 21.04 -13.03
CA ARG A 639 -11.20 19.57 -13.29
C ARG A 639 -12.15 18.85 -12.33
N ILE A 640 -12.98 19.58 -11.58
CA ILE A 640 -14.00 18.98 -10.69
C ILE A 640 -15.04 18.09 -11.42
N HIS A 641 -15.10 18.11 -12.75
CA HIS A 641 -15.98 17.22 -13.51
C HIS A 641 -15.39 15.83 -13.76
N TRP A 642 -14.12 15.58 -13.37
CA TRP A 642 -13.42 14.30 -13.58
C TRP A 642 -13.70 13.24 -12.51
N ILE A 643 -14.38 13.61 -11.42
CA ILE A 643 -14.80 12.66 -10.37
C ILE A 643 -16.27 12.24 -10.55
N ASP A 644 -16.58 11.02 -10.15
CA ASP A 644 -17.95 10.55 -10.00
C ASP A 644 -18.59 11.22 -8.77
N LYS A 645 -19.30 12.33 -9.02
CA LYS A 645 -19.95 13.14 -7.98
C LYS A 645 -20.96 12.35 -7.16
N ALA A 646 -21.72 11.46 -7.80
CA ALA A 646 -22.77 10.70 -7.13
C ALA A 646 -22.17 9.71 -6.14
N LYS A 647 -21.11 8.99 -6.54
CA LYS A 647 -20.41 8.08 -5.64
C LYS A 647 -19.71 8.82 -4.49
N LEU A 648 -19.05 9.94 -4.76
CA LEU A 648 -18.41 10.71 -3.70
C LEU A 648 -19.43 11.25 -2.68
N ARG A 649 -20.57 11.76 -3.16
CA ARG A 649 -21.67 12.17 -2.27
C ARG A 649 -22.13 11.01 -1.39
N ASN A 650 -22.37 9.83 -1.98
CA ASN A 650 -22.79 8.66 -1.22
C ASN A 650 -21.75 8.25 -0.16
N PHE A 651 -20.47 8.30 -0.50
CA PHE A 651 -19.39 8.04 0.46
C PHE A 651 -19.40 9.04 1.62
N ILE A 652 -19.47 10.35 1.34
CA ILE A 652 -19.51 11.38 2.39
C ILE A 652 -20.69 11.13 3.32
N LEU A 653 -21.90 11.00 2.78
CA LEU A 653 -23.12 10.77 3.56
C LEU A 653 -23.08 9.47 4.38
N ALA A 654 -22.43 8.42 3.87
CA ALA A 654 -22.24 7.18 4.61
C ALA A 654 -21.33 7.32 5.84
N CYS A 655 -20.53 8.38 5.92
CA CYS A 655 -19.63 8.66 7.04
C CYS A 655 -20.27 9.55 8.13
N GLN A 656 -21.53 9.94 7.98
CA GLN A 656 -22.23 10.74 8.97
C GLN A 656 -22.78 9.87 10.11
N ASP A 657 -22.79 10.40 11.33
CA ASP A 657 -23.42 9.73 12.47
C ASP A 657 -24.91 10.11 12.56
N GLU A 658 -25.79 9.12 12.46
CA GLU A 658 -27.24 9.35 12.48
C GLU A 658 -27.80 9.61 13.87
N GLU A 659 -27.08 9.30 14.95
CA GLU A 659 -27.58 9.44 16.31
C GLU A 659 -27.30 10.86 16.83
N THR A 660 -26.03 11.21 16.84
CA THR A 660 -25.43 12.41 17.44
C THR A 660 -25.09 13.50 16.43
N GLY A 661 -24.95 13.15 15.15
CA GLY A 661 -24.49 14.07 14.10
C GLY A 661 -22.96 14.17 14.04
N GLY A 662 -22.45 14.80 12.97
CA GLY A 662 -21.03 14.91 12.67
C GLY A 662 -20.65 13.96 11.54
N PHE A 663 -19.45 14.13 10.99
CA PHE A 663 -18.84 13.18 10.06
C PHE A 663 -17.57 12.60 10.67
N ALA A 664 -17.32 11.32 10.38
CA ALA A 664 -16.07 10.62 10.64
C ALA A 664 -15.22 10.57 9.37
N ASP A 665 -14.00 10.05 9.47
CA ASP A 665 -13.16 9.79 8.30
C ASP A 665 -13.73 8.68 7.39
N ARG A 666 -14.40 7.67 7.96
CA ARG A 666 -15.02 6.55 7.23
C ARG A 666 -16.35 6.10 7.85
N PRO A 667 -17.16 5.30 7.12
CA PRO A 667 -18.42 4.79 7.65
C PRO A 667 -18.23 3.94 8.91
N GLY A 668 -18.87 4.35 10.00
CA GLY A 668 -18.82 3.66 11.30
C GLY A 668 -17.64 4.03 12.21
N ASP A 669 -16.75 4.94 11.77
CA ASP A 669 -15.70 5.50 12.63
C ASP A 669 -16.27 6.65 13.50
N MET A 670 -15.47 7.14 14.45
CA MET A 670 -15.89 8.22 15.37
C MET A 670 -15.89 9.59 14.68
N VAL A 671 -16.93 10.39 14.92
CA VAL A 671 -17.08 11.73 14.34
C VAL A 671 -16.20 12.78 15.02
N ASP A 672 -15.76 13.78 14.25
CA ASP A 672 -15.02 14.93 14.77
C ASP A 672 -15.35 16.23 13.99
N PRO A 673 -15.04 17.43 14.54
CA PRO A 673 -15.30 18.70 13.84
C PRO A 673 -14.51 18.89 12.54
N PHE A 674 -13.33 18.26 12.41
CA PHE A 674 -12.46 18.37 11.24
C PHE A 674 -13.12 17.69 10.04
N HIS A 675 -13.51 16.42 10.18
CA HIS A 675 -14.24 15.68 9.15
C HIS A 675 -15.64 16.26 8.92
N THR A 676 -16.27 16.81 9.96
CA THR A 676 -17.57 17.50 9.79
C THR A 676 -17.48 18.71 8.87
N LEU A 677 -16.47 19.58 9.06
CA LEU A 677 -16.23 20.68 8.12
C LEU A 677 -15.97 20.15 6.70
N PHE A 678 -15.03 19.23 6.54
CA PHE A 678 -14.60 18.80 5.20
C PHE A 678 -15.63 17.95 4.46
N GLY A 679 -16.48 17.21 5.19
CA GLY A 679 -17.67 16.56 4.63
C GLY A 679 -18.66 17.58 4.08
N VAL A 680 -19.05 18.57 4.89
CA VAL A 680 -20.01 19.63 4.48
C VAL A 680 -19.43 20.51 3.36
N ALA A 681 -18.16 20.92 3.46
CA ALA A 681 -17.49 21.69 2.42
C ALA A 681 -17.34 20.90 1.11
N GLY A 682 -17.05 19.59 1.20
CA GLY A 682 -17.05 18.70 0.04
C GLY A 682 -18.43 18.63 -0.64
N LEU A 683 -19.51 18.51 0.15
CA LEU A 683 -20.88 18.55 -0.37
C LEU A 683 -21.24 19.89 -1.03
N SER A 684 -20.79 21.01 -0.45
CA SER A 684 -20.94 22.34 -1.05
C SER A 684 -20.25 22.42 -2.43
N LEU A 685 -19.00 21.93 -2.56
CA LEU A 685 -18.29 21.86 -3.85
C LEU A 685 -18.97 20.93 -4.87
N LEU A 686 -19.69 19.91 -4.40
CA LEU A 686 -20.50 19.04 -5.25
C LEU A 686 -21.83 19.68 -5.69
N GLY A 687 -22.21 20.81 -5.10
CA GLY A 687 -23.40 21.59 -5.44
C GLY A 687 -24.65 21.26 -4.62
N ASP A 688 -24.51 20.84 -3.36
CA ASP A 688 -25.66 20.66 -2.46
C ASP A 688 -26.30 22.02 -2.12
N GLU A 689 -27.56 22.22 -2.52
CA GLU A 689 -28.26 23.50 -2.41
C GLU A 689 -28.61 23.91 -0.97
N GLN A 690 -28.52 22.98 -0.01
CA GLN A 690 -28.81 23.25 1.40
C GLN A 690 -27.63 23.89 2.13
N ILE A 691 -26.44 23.90 1.52
CA ILE A 691 -25.19 24.40 2.12
C ILE A 691 -24.77 25.65 1.35
N LYS A 692 -24.30 26.68 2.06
CA LYS A 692 -23.74 27.87 1.39
C LYS A 692 -22.55 27.51 0.49
N PRO A 693 -22.32 28.24 -0.62
CA PRO A 693 -21.11 28.08 -1.43
C PRO A 693 -19.83 28.29 -0.61
N VAL A 694 -18.91 27.33 -0.69
CA VAL A 694 -17.59 27.40 -0.08
C VAL A 694 -16.52 27.73 -1.12
N ASN A 695 -15.62 28.66 -0.80
CA ASN A 695 -14.48 28.97 -1.64
C ASN A 695 -13.43 27.83 -1.57
N PRO A 696 -13.01 27.25 -2.71
CA PRO A 696 -12.12 26.09 -2.75
C PRO A 696 -10.67 26.38 -2.32
N VAL A 697 -10.29 27.64 -2.13
CA VAL A 697 -8.91 28.02 -1.77
C VAL A 697 -8.80 28.25 -0.28
N PHE A 698 -9.72 29.01 0.31
CA PHE A 698 -9.68 29.37 1.72
C PHE A 698 -10.47 28.43 2.63
N CYS A 699 -11.29 27.53 2.08
CA CYS A 699 -12.25 26.72 2.85
C CYS A 699 -13.18 27.61 3.70
N MET A 700 -13.62 28.74 3.15
CA MET A 700 -14.49 29.72 3.81
C MET A 700 -15.74 29.99 2.96
N PRO A 701 -16.86 30.41 3.55
CA PRO A 701 -18.04 30.85 2.80
C PRO A 701 -17.69 31.95 1.79
N GLU A 702 -18.17 31.83 0.55
CA GLU A 702 -17.81 32.78 -0.52
C GLU A 702 -18.22 34.23 -0.19
N ASP A 703 -19.34 34.43 0.50
CA ASP A 703 -19.83 35.75 0.90
C ASP A 703 -18.91 36.46 1.89
N VAL A 704 -18.16 35.72 2.71
CA VAL A 704 -17.15 36.27 3.62
C VAL A 704 -15.97 36.84 2.83
N LEU A 705 -15.49 36.12 1.80
CA LEU A 705 -14.39 36.61 0.96
C LEU A 705 -14.83 37.80 0.09
N HIS A 706 -16.04 37.77 -0.45
CA HIS A 706 -16.61 38.91 -1.18
C HIS A 706 -16.71 40.16 -0.31
N ARG A 707 -17.10 40.03 0.96
CA ARG A 707 -17.18 41.15 1.91
C ARG A 707 -15.83 41.85 2.11
N ILE A 708 -14.74 41.08 2.13
CA ILE A 708 -13.37 41.62 2.30
C ILE A 708 -12.67 41.90 0.96
N GLY A 709 -13.35 41.73 -0.17
CA GLY A 709 -12.82 42.02 -1.50
C GLY A 709 -11.71 41.06 -1.98
N LEU A 710 -11.68 39.83 -1.48
CA LEU A 710 -10.67 38.83 -1.83
C LEU A 710 -11.23 37.82 -2.84
N GLN A 711 -10.61 37.71 -4.00
CA GLN A 711 -10.98 36.77 -5.05
C GLN A 711 -9.74 36.04 -5.58
N PRO A 712 -9.50 34.78 -5.19
CA PRO A 712 -8.36 34.01 -5.69
C PRO A 712 -8.60 33.51 -7.12
N ASP A 713 -7.51 33.25 -7.85
CA ASP A 713 -7.55 32.78 -9.24
C ASP A 713 -8.03 31.33 -9.33
N LEU A 714 -8.85 30.99 -10.33
CA LEU A 714 -9.35 29.63 -10.58
C LEU A 714 -9.30 29.37 -12.09
N LEU A 715 -8.82 28.19 -12.48
CA LEU A 715 -8.85 27.77 -13.88
C LEU A 715 -10.27 27.36 -14.29
N SER A 716 -10.61 27.65 -15.54
CA SER A 716 -11.90 27.32 -16.17
C SER A 716 -12.00 25.87 -16.62
#